data_AF-A0A6C0H7E3-F1
#
_entry.id   AF-A0A6C0H7E3-F1
#
_cell.length_a   1.000
_cell.length_b   1.000
_cell.length_c   1.000
_cell.angle_alpha   90.00
_cell.angle_beta   90.00
_cell.angle_gamma   90.00
#
_symmetry.space_group_name_H-M   'P 1'
#
loop_
_entity.id
_entity.type
_entity.pdbx_description
1 polymer ?
#
loop_
_entity_poly.entity_id
_entity_poly.type
_entity_poly.pdbx_seq_one_letter_code
_entity_poly.pdbx_strand_id
1 'polypeptide(L)'
;MNLKSKLLKDYNNELDNIIDTQHNTIQSITNYYKRTNPKSNPYLGKNIQLKNGIIGYVTNKGVFKWYNNNSNDFLGKNGCPKEIIQVDITTNLYDTPGSFIPTIPPLLVGTPMITGQSCGFEGTNVILSYPSNNTSFIGCFNDNKNRTMELQSNSSNSFTFDSCRDLAIQTNSKYFGLQNYSGTTAQCGLSNDLSNIQQYGQVSDYTTTILWQSNTSEPNSTMKLDVGGNIIIFSMDGNIVKTIETGDSINCKNGAIISNINATWGANCPGAEIGNATNSINSIINNTSSYNYIIGDNYNGSSPDTSGVCAKNFDAYYTCGNINKTGHVPGESFGQNFVFDCSQEIDSCICNLILQDDGNMCIYKKKSDTLVWSSNTVASDPNPNWISSLGKNGINYITSNYGLNTNEWIGSKDGSLKLIMESNGNLVLYTSTKSTSCNKKSDGNIYGGPWVNAVYEISDDSQKDLGKIGYVDNDANLHIYPNSLLKNGKDYQQYPGFDSVGNDIYSIQNTTINQCQDLCDDNEDCFAFVVDTANNCYLKNNQATSKQSNNLTNLFVKKKEIINSNSCPKSYNPIDSTLWNNYNLSSDMTENTPCGINSEIPPPNYSNLNQLSSTIYSNTNNIKQKINNLQTQFDKEGMTNMLNESKLFVESEHYKYILFTVTSILLGIITINGI
;
A
#
# COMPACT_ATOMS: atom_id res chain seq x y z
N MET A 1 -37.54 -18.59 78.44
CA MET A 1 -37.81 -18.23 77.03
C MET A 1 -38.43 -19.45 76.37
N ASN A 2 -39.70 -19.39 75.99
CA ASN A 2 -40.49 -20.56 75.57
C ASN A 2 -40.01 -21.04 74.18
N LEU A 3 -39.82 -22.35 73.97
CA LEU A 3 -39.35 -22.98 72.72
C LEU A 3 -40.12 -22.44 71.48
N LYS A 4 -41.40 -22.11 71.66
CA LYS A 4 -42.28 -21.42 70.71
C LYS A 4 -41.74 -20.07 70.21
N SER A 5 -41.22 -19.23 71.11
CA SER A 5 -40.67 -17.91 70.75
C SER A 5 -39.38 -17.99 69.96
N LYS A 6 -38.56 -19.02 70.20
CA LYS A 6 -37.32 -19.27 69.46
C LYS A 6 -37.62 -19.78 68.04
N LEU A 7 -38.49 -20.78 67.91
CA LEU A 7 -38.92 -21.30 66.61
C LEU A 7 -39.59 -20.25 65.72
N LEU A 8 -40.41 -19.37 66.29
CA LEU A 8 -41.06 -18.29 65.54
C LEU A 8 -40.04 -17.23 65.07
N LYS A 9 -39.04 -16.91 65.90
CA LYS A 9 -37.97 -15.97 65.55
C LYS A 9 -37.06 -16.53 64.46
N ASP A 10 -36.64 -17.79 64.58
CA ASP A 10 -35.81 -18.46 63.58
C ASP A 10 -36.55 -18.58 62.24
N TYR A 11 -37.87 -18.81 62.28
CA TYR A 11 -38.74 -18.82 61.11
C TYR A 11 -38.84 -17.44 60.42
N ASN A 12 -39.11 -16.38 61.18
CA ASN A 12 -39.21 -15.03 60.61
C ASN A 12 -37.88 -14.58 60.00
N ASN A 13 -36.74 -14.87 60.65
CA ASN A 13 -35.43 -14.56 60.11
C ASN A 13 -35.17 -15.27 58.76
N GLU A 14 -35.56 -16.55 58.63
CA GLU A 14 -35.39 -17.29 57.38
C GLU A 14 -36.31 -16.79 56.27
N LEU A 15 -37.55 -16.39 56.63
CA LEU A 15 -38.49 -15.79 55.70
C LEU A 15 -37.99 -14.43 55.19
N ASP A 16 -37.48 -13.58 56.08
CA ASP A 16 -36.91 -12.27 55.75
C ASP A 16 -35.68 -12.45 54.83
N ASN A 17 -34.78 -13.40 55.14
CA ASN A 17 -33.64 -13.73 54.29
C ASN A 17 -34.06 -14.14 52.87
N ILE A 18 -35.12 -14.94 52.73
CA ILE A 18 -35.64 -15.35 51.41
C ILE A 18 -36.22 -14.16 50.66
N ILE A 19 -37.01 -13.31 51.33
CA ILE A 19 -37.62 -12.12 50.73
C ILE A 19 -36.53 -11.13 50.27
N ASP A 20 -35.54 -10.87 51.12
CA ASP A 20 -34.43 -9.96 50.81
C ASP A 20 -33.60 -10.50 49.63
N THR A 21 -33.31 -11.80 49.63
CA THR A 21 -32.60 -12.44 48.51
C THR A 21 -33.38 -12.31 47.20
N GLN A 22 -34.70 -12.56 47.22
CA GLN A 22 -35.55 -12.41 46.04
C GLN A 22 -35.61 -10.97 45.56
N HIS A 23 -35.78 -10.02 46.47
CA HIS A 23 -35.86 -8.61 46.14
C HIS A 23 -34.56 -8.13 45.49
N ASN A 24 -33.41 -8.50 46.06
CA ASN A 24 -32.10 -8.16 45.52
C ASN A 24 -31.85 -8.80 44.14
N THR A 25 -32.27 -10.05 43.93
CA THR A 25 -32.19 -10.71 42.63
C THR A 25 -33.06 -10.02 41.58
N ILE A 26 -34.33 -9.74 41.89
CA ILE A 26 -35.27 -9.09 40.96
C ILE A 26 -34.79 -7.67 40.63
N GLN A 27 -34.29 -6.93 41.62
CA GLN A 27 -33.69 -5.61 41.39
C GLN A 27 -32.47 -5.70 40.47
N SER A 28 -31.58 -6.68 40.69
CA SER A 28 -30.39 -6.87 39.85
C SER A 28 -30.76 -7.18 38.39
N ILE A 29 -31.74 -8.06 38.18
CA ILE A 29 -32.27 -8.38 36.84
C ILE A 29 -32.94 -7.15 36.20
N THR A 30 -33.75 -6.42 36.97
CA THR A 30 -34.45 -5.22 36.49
C THR A 30 -33.45 -4.13 36.10
N ASN A 31 -32.40 -3.94 36.90
CA ASN A 31 -31.34 -2.98 36.63
C ASN A 31 -30.55 -3.37 35.39
N TYR A 32 -30.15 -4.64 35.26
CA TYR A 32 -29.52 -5.15 34.05
C TYR A 32 -30.39 -4.91 32.82
N TYR A 33 -31.68 -5.25 32.88
CA TYR A 33 -32.60 -5.09 31.75
C TYR A 33 -32.73 -3.63 31.35
N LYS A 34 -32.99 -2.74 32.32
CA LYS A 34 -33.09 -1.30 32.04
C LYS A 34 -31.78 -0.76 31.44
N ARG A 35 -30.64 -1.16 32.01
CA ARG A 35 -29.30 -0.73 31.60
C ARG A 35 -28.93 -1.21 30.20
N THR A 36 -29.33 -2.41 29.79
CA THR A 36 -28.91 -3.03 28.51
C THR A 36 -29.93 -2.86 27.38
N ASN A 37 -31.13 -2.35 27.65
CA ASN A 37 -32.18 -2.18 26.65
C ASN A 37 -32.17 -0.76 26.04
N PRO A 38 -32.03 -0.62 24.70
CA PRO A 38 -32.05 0.67 24.02
C PRO A 38 -33.33 1.49 24.23
N LYS A 39 -34.47 0.85 24.54
CA LYS A 39 -35.73 1.55 24.83
C LYS A 39 -35.71 2.28 26.17
N SER A 40 -34.90 1.83 27.12
CA SER A 40 -34.82 2.40 28.47
C SER A 40 -33.51 3.13 28.75
N ASN A 41 -32.40 2.74 28.11
CA ASN A 41 -31.11 3.39 28.27
C ASN A 41 -30.74 4.23 27.03
N PRO A 42 -30.83 5.57 27.11
CA PRO A 42 -30.51 6.45 25.99
C PRO A 42 -29.01 6.61 25.73
N TYR A 43 -28.14 6.06 26.60
CA TYR A 43 -26.69 6.24 26.54
C TYR A 43 -25.97 5.10 25.82
N LEU A 44 -26.65 4.00 25.46
CA LEU A 44 -26.00 2.86 24.80
C LEU A 44 -25.30 3.27 23.49
N GLY A 45 -24.05 2.81 23.33
CA GLY A 45 -23.25 3.06 22.15
C GLY A 45 -22.88 4.53 21.94
N LYS A 46 -22.83 5.34 23.02
CA LYS A 46 -22.59 6.79 22.96
C LYS A 46 -21.47 7.19 23.90
N ASN A 47 -20.79 8.31 23.59
CA ASN A 47 -19.91 8.95 24.56
C ASN A 47 -20.73 9.88 25.43
N ILE A 48 -20.45 9.87 26.72
CA ILE A 48 -21.05 10.79 27.69
C ILE A 48 -19.97 11.63 28.36
N GLN A 49 -20.30 12.86 28.71
CA GLN A 49 -19.49 13.73 29.54
C GLN A 49 -20.23 14.03 30.84
N LEU A 50 -19.61 13.70 31.96
CA LEU A 50 -20.11 14.00 33.30
C LEU A 50 -19.88 15.48 33.65
N LYS A 51 -20.60 15.99 34.65
CA LYS A 51 -20.53 17.41 35.08
C LYS A 51 -19.12 17.83 35.50
N ASN A 52 -18.33 16.92 36.05
CA ASN A 52 -16.93 17.15 36.43
C ASN A 52 -15.94 17.08 35.24
N GLY A 53 -16.44 16.99 34.00
CA GLY A 53 -15.65 17.03 32.77
C GLY A 53 -15.15 15.68 32.29
N ILE A 54 -15.33 14.60 33.06
CA ILE A 54 -14.92 13.24 32.70
C ILE A 54 -15.72 12.74 31.50
N ILE A 55 -15.03 12.23 30.49
CA ILE A 55 -15.62 11.67 29.27
C ILE A 55 -15.39 10.16 29.26
N GLY A 56 -16.39 9.42 28.82
CA GLY A 56 -16.27 7.98 28.61
C GLY A 56 -17.27 7.46 27.60
N TYR A 57 -16.97 6.29 27.05
CA TYR A 57 -17.85 5.56 26.16
C TYR A 57 -18.76 4.63 26.97
N VAL A 58 -20.03 4.57 26.60
CA VAL A 58 -21.01 3.63 27.17
C VAL A 58 -21.25 2.52 26.16
N THR A 59 -20.87 1.28 26.51
CA THR A 59 -21.03 0.11 25.65
C THR A 59 -22.49 -0.16 25.31
N ASN A 60 -22.75 -1.02 24.32
CA ASN A 60 -24.11 -1.49 24.01
C ASN A 60 -24.76 -2.31 25.15
N LYS A 61 -24.03 -2.59 26.23
CA LYS A 61 -24.51 -3.24 27.46
C LYS A 61 -24.52 -2.31 28.68
N GLY A 62 -24.37 -1.00 28.43
CA GLY A 62 -24.48 0.04 29.45
C GLY A 62 -23.35 0.01 30.47
N VAL A 63 -22.17 -0.40 30.03
CA VAL A 63 -20.92 -0.31 30.78
C VAL A 63 -20.23 1.00 30.40
N PHE A 64 -19.98 1.87 31.38
CA PHE A 64 -19.24 3.10 31.22
C PHE A 64 -17.73 2.83 31.32
N LYS A 65 -17.02 3.09 30.23
CA LYS A 65 -15.57 3.00 30.13
C LYS A 65 -15.00 4.40 29.95
N TRP A 66 -14.35 4.93 30.99
CA TRP A 66 -13.79 6.29 30.93
C TRP A 66 -12.55 6.36 30.03
N TYR A 67 -12.30 7.54 29.48
CA TYR A 67 -11.08 7.82 28.75
C TYR A 67 -9.99 8.24 29.73
N ASN A 68 -8.96 7.40 29.87
CA ASN A 68 -7.80 7.67 30.73
C ASN A 68 -6.83 8.71 30.12
N ASN A 69 -6.91 8.91 28.81
CA ASN A 69 -6.07 9.78 28.00
C ASN A 69 -6.92 10.87 27.31
N ASN A 70 -6.35 11.53 26.30
CA ASN A 70 -7.06 12.52 25.50
C ASN A 70 -8.28 11.89 24.81
N SER A 71 -9.47 12.45 25.02
CA SER A 71 -10.71 11.96 24.40
C SER A 71 -10.64 11.92 22.87
N ASN A 72 -9.86 12.81 22.25
CA ASN A 72 -9.66 12.86 20.79
C ASN A 72 -8.97 11.61 20.21
N ASP A 73 -8.37 10.78 21.05
CA ASP A 73 -7.79 9.50 20.63
C ASP A 73 -8.86 8.45 20.34
N PHE A 74 -10.10 8.66 20.80
CA PHE A 74 -11.22 7.71 20.71
C PHE A 74 -12.35 8.22 19.82
N LEU A 75 -12.71 9.50 19.92
CA LEU A 75 -13.89 10.07 19.26
C LEU A 75 -13.86 9.87 17.73
N GLY A 76 -14.84 9.16 17.19
CA GLY A 76 -14.99 8.91 15.75
C GLY A 76 -13.99 7.93 15.14
N LYS A 77 -13.26 7.16 15.97
CA LYS A 77 -12.23 6.19 15.53
C LYS A 77 -12.61 4.78 15.96
N ASN A 78 -12.21 3.76 15.20
CA ASN A 78 -12.35 2.33 15.54
C ASN A 78 -13.78 1.94 16.00
N GLY A 79 -14.80 2.43 15.30
CA GLY A 79 -16.20 2.17 15.63
C GLY A 79 -16.78 3.05 16.75
N CYS A 80 -15.96 3.85 17.43
CA CYS A 80 -16.43 4.73 18.49
C CYS A 80 -17.18 5.96 17.92
N PRO A 81 -18.30 6.37 18.55
CA PRO A 81 -19.05 7.53 18.11
C PRO A 81 -18.22 8.81 18.24
N LYS A 82 -18.55 9.83 17.44
CA LYS A 82 -17.92 11.15 17.54
C LYS A 82 -18.65 12.08 18.51
N GLU A 83 -19.96 11.91 18.63
CA GLU A 83 -20.82 12.77 19.45
C GLU A 83 -20.63 12.51 20.95
N ILE A 84 -20.80 13.57 21.75
CA ILE A 84 -20.73 13.53 23.20
C ILE A 84 -22.05 14.05 23.77
N ILE A 85 -22.65 13.26 24.66
CA ILE A 85 -23.87 13.63 25.39
C ILE A 85 -23.49 14.16 26.76
N GLN A 86 -23.97 15.35 27.10
CA GLN A 86 -23.76 15.94 28.42
C GLN A 86 -24.70 15.29 29.44
N VAL A 87 -24.16 14.89 30.59
CA VAL A 87 -24.89 14.28 31.70
C VAL A 87 -24.63 15.08 32.97
N ASP A 88 -25.67 15.68 33.53
CA ASP A 88 -25.59 16.53 34.73
C ASP A 88 -25.51 15.70 36.03
N ILE A 89 -24.48 14.85 36.11
CA ILE A 89 -24.18 13.99 37.25
C ILE A 89 -22.73 14.18 37.67
N THR A 90 -22.48 14.19 38.98
CA THR A 90 -21.13 14.15 39.56
C THR A 90 -21.00 12.89 40.40
N THR A 91 -19.96 12.10 40.16
CA THR A 91 -19.61 10.91 40.97
C THR A 91 -18.10 10.75 41.00
N ASN A 92 -17.57 10.27 42.12
CA ASN A 92 -16.16 9.91 42.27
C ASN A 92 -15.92 8.41 42.04
N LEU A 93 -16.96 7.65 41.68
CA LEU A 93 -16.86 6.20 41.44
C LEU A 93 -16.65 5.87 39.95
N TYR A 94 -16.50 6.89 39.08
CA TYR A 94 -16.44 6.70 37.64
C TYR A 94 -15.25 5.85 37.16
N ASP A 95 -14.21 5.71 37.99
CA ASP A 95 -12.97 4.98 37.74
C ASP A 95 -12.83 3.72 38.62
N THR A 96 -13.93 3.29 39.25
CA THR A 96 -13.98 2.10 40.11
C THR A 96 -14.79 0.99 39.43
N PRO A 97 -14.14 0.05 38.70
CA PRO A 97 -14.83 -1.04 38.01
C PRO A 97 -15.76 -1.82 38.96
N GLY A 98 -16.96 -2.16 38.48
CA GLY A 98 -18.00 -2.83 39.26
C GLY A 98 -18.93 -1.90 40.06
N SER A 99 -18.58 -0.61 40.18
CA SER A 99 -19.47 0.40 40.77
C SER A 99 -20.50 0.92 39.76
N PHE A 100 -21.36 1.87 40.16
CA PHE A 100 -22.38 2.44 39.30
C PHE A 100 -22.31 3.97 39.22
N ILE A 101 -22.52 4.51 38.01
CA ILE A 101 -22.84 5.92 37.80
C ILE A 101 -24.35 6.09 37.98
N PRO A 102 -24.82 7.04 38.80
CA PRO A 102 -26.23 7.18 39.17
C PRO A 102 -27.08 7.86 38.08
N THR A 103 -26.88 7.51 36.81
CA THR A 103 -27.75 7.86 35.68
C THR A 103 -29.11 7.15 35.80
N ILE A 104 -30.03 7.51 34.92
CA ILE A 104 -31.33 6.82 34.79
C ILE A 104 -31.36 6.15 33.41
N PRO A 105 -31.23 4.81 33.32
CA PRO A 105 -30.87 3.87 34.40
C PRO A 105 -29.39 3.95 34.80
N PRO A 106 -28.98 3.39 35.96
CA PRO A 106 -27.58 3.40 36.40
C PRO A 106 -26.67 2.67 35.42
N LEU A 107 -25.51 3.25 35.10
CA LEU A 107 -24.49 2.64 34.25
C LEU A 107 -23.46 1.90 35.11
N LEU A 108 -23.06 0.70 34.69
CA LEU A 108 -22.01 -0.09 35.37
C LEU A 108 -20.66 0.49 34.97
N VAL A 109 -19.74 0.71 35.91
CA VAL A 109 -18.38 1.16 35.59
C VAL A 109 -17.54 -0.05 35.18
N GLY A 110 -16.96 -0.01 33.98
CA GLY A 110 -16.09 -1.06 33.42
C GLY A 110 -14.61 -0.75 33.60
N THR A 111 -13.75 -1.39 32.81
CA THR A 111 -12.34 -0.99 32.71
C THR A 111 -12.19 0.29 31.88
N PRO A 112 -11.09 1.07 32.03
CA PRO A 112 -10.86 2.23 31.17
C PRO A 112 -10.77 1.82 29.70
N MET A 113 -11.11 2.73 28.79
CA MET A 113 -10.75 2.54 27.38
C MET A 113 -9.24 2.66 27.21
N ILE A 114 -8.66 1.76 26.41
CA ILE A 114 -7.24 1.80 26.04
C ILE A 114 -7.12 2.50 24.69
N THR A 115 -6.13 3.39 24.51
CA THR A 115 -5.92 4.11 23.24
C THR A 115 -5.89 3.14 22.06
N GLY A 116 -6.74 3.40 21.05
CA GLY A 116 -6.90 2.53 19.89
C GLY A 116 -7.97 1.45 20.04
N GLN A 117 -8.55 1.24 21.22
CA GLN A 117 -9.57 0.21 21.46
C GLN A 117 -10.84 0.45 20.62
N SER A 118 -11.39 -0.64 20.06
CA SER A 118 -12.65 -0.64 19.32
C SER A 118 -13.87 -0.42 20.21
N CYS A 119 -14.89 0.24 19.66
CA CYS A 119 -16.23 0.32 20.24
C CYS A 119 -17.26 -0.43 19.39
N GLY A 120 -18.33 -0.89 20.04
CA GLY A 120 -19.48 -1.49 19.39
C GLY A 120 -19.56 -3.00 19.56
N PHE A 121 -20.65 -3.59 19.08
CA PHE A 121 -20.91 -5.05 19.11
C PHE A 121 -20.89 -5.72 20.48
N GLU A 122 -20.85 -4.96 21.58
CA GLU A 122 -20.77 -5.52 22.93
C GLU A 122 -22.00 -6.39 23.25
N GLY A 123 -21.71 -7.57 23.79
CA GLY A 123 -22.59 -8.69 24.02
C GLY A 123 -23.20 -9.32 22.75
N THR A 124 -22.49 -9.27 21.63
CA THR A 124 -22.79 -10.01 20.39
C THR A 124 -21.57 -10.80 19.91
N ASN A 125 -21.78 -11.77 19.03
CA ASN A 125 -20.65 -12.41 18.34
C ASN A 125 -20.30 -11.63 17.07
N VAL A 126 -19.03 -11.68 16.69
CA VAL A 126 -18.47 -11.07 15.48
C VAL A 126 -17.64 -12.09 14.71
N ILE A 127 -17.56 -11.95 13.39
CA ILE A 127 -16.71 -12.77 12.52
C ILE A 127 -15.79 -11.84 11.70
N LEU A 128 -14.49 -12.10 11.74
CA LEU A 128 -13.53 -11.39 10.90
C LEU A 128 -13.73 -11.80 9.45
N SER A 129 -14.42 -10.97 8.67
CA SER A 129 -14.86 -11.32 7.32
C SER A 129 -13.99 -10.73 6.22
N TYR A 130 -13.29 -9.64 6.51
CA TYR A 130 -12.42 -8.95 5.58
C TYR A 130 -11.26 -8.28 6.35
N PRO A 131 -10.02 -8.28 5.82
CA PRO A 131 -8.97 -7.41 6.31
C PRO A 131 -9.37 -5.96 6.06
N SER A 132 -8.66 -5.04 6.70
CA SER A 132 -8.97 -3.62 6.66
C SER A 132 -8.93 -3.12 5.23
N ASN A 133 -9.70 -2.08 4.93
CA ASN A 133 -9.64 -1.41 3.63
C ASN A 133 -8.28 -0.74 3.35
N ASN A 134 -7.27 -0.92 4.21
CA ASN A 134 -5.93 -0.38 4.06
C ASN A 134 -5.20 -1.14 2.95
N THR A 135 -5.39 -0.62 1.75
CA THR A 135 -4.62 -0.99 0.57
C THR A 135 -3.58 0.08 0.32
N SER A 136 -2.33 -0.34 0.14
CA SER A 136 -1.22 0.55 -0.15
C SER A 136 -0.82 0.39 -1.61
N PHE A 137 -0.80 1.47 -2.37
CA PHE A 137 -0.32 1.44 -3.75
C PHE A 137 1.20 1.24 -3.77
N ILE A 138 1.65 0.17 -4.42
CA ILE A 138 3.07 -0.22 -4.48
C ILE A 138 3.77 0.39 -5.69
N GLY A 139 3.12 0.35 -6.84
CA GLY A 139 3.70 0.86 -8.08
C GLY A 139 3.14 0.20 -9.32
N CYS A 140 3.76 0.54 -10.45
CA CYS A 140 3.37 0.04 -11.76
C CYS A 140 4.47 -0.79 -12.38
N PHE A 141 4.19 -2.06 -12.64
CA PHE A 141 5.20 -3.00 -13.08
C PHE A 141 4.86 -3.56 -14.45
N ASN A 142 5.88 -3.72 -15.29
CA ASN A 142 5.71 -4.32 -16.61
C ASN A 142 5.26 -5.78 -16.45
N ASP A 143 4.38 -6.21 -17.33
CA ASP A 143 3.91 -7.58 -17.46
C ASP A 143 4.20 -8.09 -18.88
N ASN A 144 4.07 -9.40 -19.09
CA ASN A 144 4.17 -9.97 -20.43
C ASN A 144 3.38 -11.28 -20.51
N LYS A 145 3.48 -11.99 -21.64
CA LYS A 145 2.79 -13.27 -21.88
C LYS A 145 3.03 -14.34 -20.80
N ASN A 146 4.16 -14.29 -20.09
CA ASN A 146 4.50 -15.25 -19.02
C ASN A 146 3.84 -14.90 -17.68
N ARG A 147 3.23 -13.71 -17.56
CA ARG A 147 2.48 -13.18 -16.42
C ARG A 147 3.26 -13.13 -15.10
N THR A 148 3.29 -11.94 -14.52
CA THR A 148 3.86 -11.68 -13.19
C THR A 148 2.85 -11.89 -12.05
N MET A 149 1.56 -11.87 -12.39
CA MET A 149 0.42 -12.09 -11.48
C MET A 149 -0.60 -13.02 -12.16
N GLU A 150 -1.27 -13.86 -11.39
CA GLU A 150 -2.29 -14.78 -11.90
C GLU A 150 -3.56 -13.98 -12.24
N LEU A 151 -3.89 -13.90 -13.54
CA LEU A 151 -5.08 -13.20 -13.99
C LEU A 151 -6.34 -14.02 -13.70
N GLN A 152 -7.31 -13.35 -13.10
CA GLN A 152 -8.57 -13.93 -12.68
C GLN A 152 -9.59 -13.90 -13.81
N SER A 153 -10.65 -14.72 -13.71
CA SER A 153 -11.76 -14.72 -14.66
C SER A 153 -11.35 -14.89 -16.14
N ASN A 154 -10.38 -15.75 -16.42
CA ASN A 154 -9.81 -15.93 -17.77
C ASN A 154 -9.30 -14.62 -18.39
N SER A 155 -8.74 -13.72 -17.59
CA SER A 155 -8.27 -12.40 -18.03
C SER A 155 -9.39 -11.47 -18.54
N SER A 156 -10.63 -11.61 -18.05
CA SER A 156 -11.71 -10.69 -18.42
C SER A 156 -11.50 -9.30 -17.81
N ASN A 157 -11.85 -8.26 -18.59
CA ASN A 157 -11.89 -6.88 -18.12
C ASN A 157 -13.21 -6.61 -17.35
N SER A 158 -13.39 -7.25 -16.19
CA SER A 158 -14.64 -7.22 -15.43
C SER A 158 -14.51 -6.66 -14.01
N PHE A 159 -13.31 -6.29 -13.58
CA PHE A 159 -13.05 -5.90 -12.20
C PHE A 159 -12.94 -4.39 -12.02
N THR A 160 -13.55 -3.87 -10.96
CA THR A 160 -13.23 -2.56 -10.41
C THR A 160 -12.08 -2.70 -9.42
N PHE A 161 -11.56 -1.59 -8.92
CA PHE A 161 -10.63 -1.61 -7.80
C PHE A 161 -11.17 -2.41 -6.61
N ASP A 162 -12.38 -2.08 -6.15
CA ASP A 162 -12.99 -2.73 -4.99
C ASP A 162 -13.21 -4.22 -5.24
N SER A 163 -13.72 -4.61 -6.41
CA SER A 163 -13.98 -6.04 -6.65
C SER A 163 -12.71 -6.87 -6.83
N CYS A 164 -11.63 -6.30 -7.36
CA CYS A 164 -10.33 -6.97 -7.42
C CYS A 164 -9.67 -7.07 -6.03
N ARG A 165 -9.76 -6.02 -5.21
CA ARG A 165 -9.32 -6.05 -3.81
C ARG A 165 -10.08 -7.13 -3.04
N ASP A 166 -11.41 -7.12 -3.11
CA ASP A 166 -12.26 -8.05 -2.37
C ASP A 166 -12.01 -9.50 -2.82
N LEU A 167 -11.74 -9.72 -4.11
CA LEU A 167 -11.30 -11.00 -4.64
C LEU A 167 -9.95 -11.43 -4.05
N ALA A 168 -8.95 -10.55 -4.04
CA ALA A 168 -7.65 -10.82 -3.44
C ALA A 168 -7.75 -11.19 -1.95
N ILE A 169 -8.64 -10.51 -1.22
CA ILE A 169 -8.98 -10.82 0.17
C ILE A 169 -9.54 -12.24 0.29
N GLN A 170 -10.54 -12.58 -0.54
CA GLN A 170 -11.25 -13.86 -0.45
C GLN A 170 -10.39 -15.08 -0.81
N THR A 171 -9.36 -14.87 -1.64
CA THR A 171 -8.38 -15.89 -2.07
C THR A 171 -7.09 -15.86 -1.25
N ASN A 172 -7.01 -15.02 -0.21
CA ASN A 172 -5.82 -14.88 0.63
C ASN A 172 -4.56 -14.50 -0.18
N SER A 173 -4.72 -13.54 -1.09
CA SER A 173 -3.64 -12.93 -1.87
C SER A 173 -3.21 -11.62 -1.23
N LYS A 174 -1.90 -11.46 -1.04
CA LYS A 174 -1.28 -10.28 -0.43
C LYS A 174 -1.25 -9.09 -1.39
N TYR A 175 -1.12 -9.34 -2.69
CA TYR A 175 -1.08 -8.32 -3.72
C TYR A 175 -2.18 -8.52 -4.75
N PHE A 176 -2.74 -7.42 -5.22
CA PHE A 176 -3.59 -7.40 -6.41
C PHE A 176 -3.15 -6.33 -7.39
N GLY A 177 -3.33 -6.60 -8.67
CA GLY A 177 -2.91 -5.77 -9.78
C GLY A 177 -4.08 -5.51 -10.71
N LEU A 178 -4.23 -4.25 -11.14
CA LEU A 178 -5.22 -3.85 -12.13
C LEU A 178 -4.53 -3.57 -13.46
N GLN A 179 -4.88 -4.33 -14.50
CA GLN A 179 -4.25 -4.29 -15.82
C GLN A 179 -5.28 -4.05 -16.93
N ASN A 180 -4.82 -3.48 -18.04
CA ASN A 180 -5.59 -3.32 -19.28
C ASN A 180 -6.95 -2.62 -19.07
N TYR A 181 -6.95 -1.49 -18.37
CA TYR A 181 -8.19 -0.77 -18.06
C TYR A 181 -9.00 -0.36 -19.30
N SER A 182 -10.29 -0.70 -19.32
CA SER A 182 -11.22 -0.47 -20.43
C SER A 182 -11.89 0.90 -20.42
N GLY A 183 -11.74 1.68 -19.35
CA GLY A 183 -12.49 2.92 -19.11
C GLY A 183 -13.48 2.83 -17.94
N THR A 184 -13.87 1.61 -17.55
CA THR A 184 -14.73 1.34 -16.38
C THR A 184 -14.23 0.19 -15.53
N THR A 185 -13.67 -0.84 -16.16
CA THR A 185 -13.19 -2.07 -15.52
C THR A 185 -11.79 -2.43 -16.00
N ALA A 186 -11.12 -3.33 -15.28
CA ALA A 186 -9.80 -3.85 -15.59
C ALA A 186 -9.76 -5.38 -15.46
N GLN A 187 -8.66 -5.96 -15.90
CA GLN A 187 -8.25 -7.30 -15.49
C GLN A 187 -7.74 -7.25 -14.06
N CYS A 188 -8.01 -8.31 -13.29
CA CYS A 188 -7.51 -8.47 -11.94
C CYS A 188 -6.41 -9.54 -11.92
N GLY A 189 -5.21 -9.18 -11.51
CA GLY A 189 -4.11 -10.10 -11.25
C GLY A 189 -3.91 -10.27 -9.76
N LEU A 190 -3.69 -11.49 -9.28
CA LEU A 190 -3.41 -11.78 -7.87
C LEU A 190 -2.02 -12.36 -7.71
N SER A 191 -1.36 -12.09 -6.59
CA SER A 191 -0.07 -12.68 -6.26
C SER A 191 0.24 -12.59 -4.76
N ASN A 192 1.14 -13.46 -4.31
CA ASN A 192 1.79 -13.39 -3.00
C ASN A 192 3.30 -13.11 -3.09
N ASP A 193 3.85 -12.99 -4.31
CA ASP A 193 5.29 -12.85 -4.55
C ASP A 193 5.60 -11.50 -5.21
N LEU A 194 6.04 -10.54 -4.39
CA LEU A 194 6.43 -9.21 -4.86
C LEU A 194 7.66 -9.23 -5.76
N SER A 195 8.61 -10.15 -5.53
CA SER A 195 9.81 -10.27 -6.36
C SER A 195 9.43 -10.68 -7.79
N ASN A 196 8.48 -11.61 -7.94
CA ASN A 196 7.96 -12.01 -9.24
C ASN A 196 7.18 -10.88 -9.93
N ILE A 197 6.44 -10.05 -9.17
CA ILE A 197 5.76 -8.86 -9.69
C ILE A 197 6.76 -7.86 -10.29
N GLN A 198 7.90 -7.68 -9.62
CA GLN A 198 8.90 -6.67 -9.98
C GLN A 198 9.91 -7.14 -11.04
N GLN A 199 9.87 -8.41 -11.47
CA GLN A 199 10.92 -9.03 -12.28
C GLN A 199 11.16 -8.35 -13.65
N TYR A 200 10.15 -7.70 -14.23
CA TYR A 200 10.27 -6.96 -15.51
C TYR A 200 10.44 -5.45 -15.31
N GLY A 201 10.76 -5.04 -14.08
CA GLY A 201 10.98 -3.66 -13.71
C GLY A 201 9.71 -2.83 -13.62
N GLN A 202 9.86 -1.66 -12.99
CA GLN A 202 8.82 -0.65 -12.96
C GLN A 202 8.63 -0.06 -14.36
N VAL A 203 7.40 0.30 -14.71
CA VAL A 203 7.10 0.99 -15.96
C VAL A 203 7.90 2.28 -16.03
N SER A 204 8.65 2.46 -17.13
CA SER A 204 9.17 3.77 -17.49
C SER A 204 8.00 4.62 -17.96
N ASP A 205 7.72 5.72 -17.28
CA ASP A 205 6.70 6.71 -17.68
C ASP A 205 7.03 7.40 -19.02
N TYR A 206 8.03 6.93 -19.76
CA TYR A 206 8.56 7.55 -20.97
C TYR A 206 8.65 6.53 -22.10
N THR A 207 8.05 6.85 -23.23
CA THR A 207 8.27 6.16 -24.51
C THR A 207 9.33 6.90 -25.30
N THR A 208 10.25 6.18 -25.95
CA THR A 208 11.36 6.75 -26.72
C THR A 208 10.99 6.95 -28.18
N THR A 209 11.34 8.09 -28.75
CA THR A 209 11.16 8.40 -30.18
C THR A 209 12.49 8.80 -30.80
N ILE A 210 12.80 8.23 -31.96
CA ILE A 210 14.00 8.59 -32.73
C ILE A 210 13.76 9.95 -33.39
N LEU A 211 14.62 10.93 -33.09
CA LEU A 211 14.62 12.24 -33.75
C LEU A 211 15.56 12.25 -34.97
N TRP A 212 16.72 11.60 -34.84
CA TRP A 212 17.72 11.52 -35.90
C TRP A 212 18.58 10.27 -35.73
N GLN A 213 19.09 9.71 -36.82
CA GLN A 213 19.98 8.55 -36.78
C GLN A 213 20.97 8.53 -37.96
N SER A 214 22.13 7.90 -37.75
CA SER A 214 23.16 7.74 -38.78
C SER A 214 22.78 6.73 -39.87
N ASN A 215 21.80 5.85 -39.63
CA ASN A 215 21.45 4.73 -40.51
C ASN A 215 22.66 3.83 -40.81
N THR A 216 23.42 3.49 -39.78
CA THR A 216 24.52 2.52 -39.83
C THR A 216 24.14 1.28 -39.03
N SER A 217 24.72 0.13 -39.36
CA SER A 217 24.32 -1.17 -38.78
C SER A 217 25.50 -2.12 -38.54
N GLU A 218 26.73 -1.61 -38.51
CA GLU A 218 27.91 -2.42 -38.27
C GLU A 218 28.16 -2.58 -36.75
N PRO A 219 27.98 -3.78 -36.16
CA PRO A 219 27.99 -3.95 -34.72
C PRO A 219 29.28 -3.47 -34.05
N ASN A 220 29.15 -3.03 -32.81
CA ASN A 220 30.28 -2.54 -32.00
C ASN A 220 31.07 -1.38 -32.61
N SER A 221 30.43 -0.59 -33.47
CA SER A 221 31.03 0.64 -34.00
C SER A 221 31.15 1.72 -32.92
N THR A 222 32.07 2.67 -33.15
CA THR A 222 32.28 3.86 -32.32
C THR A 222 32.04 5.12 -33.15
N MET A 223 31.73 6.26 -32.51
CA MET A 223 31.68 7.56 -33.19
C MET A 223 32.79 8.49 -32.70
N LYS A 224 33.31 9.35 -33.57
CA LYS A 224 34.23 10.46 -33.24
C LYS A 224 33.81 11.72 -33.99
N LEU A 225 33.85 12.87 -33.30
CA LEU A 225 33.73 14.18 -33.93
C LEU A 225 35.12 14.58 -34.41
N ASP A 226 35.31 14.86 -35.69
CA ASP A 226 36.61 15.30 -36.19
C ASP A 226 36.86 16.80 -35.95
N VAL A 227 38.05 17.28 -36.33
CA VAL A 227 38.45 18.69 -36.17
C VAL A 227 37.68 19.66 -37.05
N GLY A 228 37.03 19.20 -38.12
CA GLY A 228 36.20 20.04 -38.99
C GLY A 228 34.73 20.06 -38.62
N GLY A 229 34.35 19.29 -37.60
CA GLY A 229 32.97 19.13 -37.15
C GLY A 229 32.23 17.97 -37.81
N ASN A 230 32.89 17.12 -38.61
CA ASN A 230 32.26 15.93 -39.16
C ASN A 230 32.10 14.81 -38.11
N ILE A 231 30.94 14.15 -38.12
CA ILE A 231 30.70 12.95 -37.31
C ILE A 231 31.15 11.73 -38.11
N ILE A 232 32.12 10.98 -37.58
CA ILE A 232 32.68 9.80 -38.24
C ILE A 232 32.39 8.57 -37.38
N ILE A 233 31.83 7.54 -38.00
CA ILE A 233 31.58 6.24 -37.38
C ILE A 233 32.66 5.27 -37.85
N PHE A 234 33.30 4.60 -36.89
CA PHE A 234 34.36 3.64 -37.10
C PHE A 234 33.94 2.25 -36.67
N SER A 235 34.39 1.23 -37.39
CA SER A 235 34.27 -0.16 -36.97
C SER A 235 35.23 -0.45 -35.80
N MET A 236 35.11 -1.63 -35.21
CA MET A 236 36.02 -2.08 -34.15
C MET A 236 37.48 -2.15 -34.61
N ASP A 237 37.72 -2.41 -35.90
CA ASP A 237 39.07 -2.47 -36.49
C ASP A 237 39.61 -1.08 -36.88
N GLY A 238 38.85 0.00 -36.64
CA GLY A 238 39.23 1.37 -36.95
C GLY A 238 38.97 1.80 -38.39
N ASN A 239 38.25 1.00 -39.19
CA ASN A 239 37.85 1.39 -40.54
C ASN A 239 36.67 2.37 -40.49
N ILE A 240 36.61 3.32 -41.43
CA ILE A 240 35.49 4.27 -41.52
C ILE A 240 34.26 3.52 -42.06
N VAL A 241 33.21 3.45 -41.26
CA VAL A 241 31.89 2.91 -41.65
C VAL A 241 31.08 3.98 -42.37
N LYS A 242 31.05 5.20 -41.80
CA LYS A 242 30.33 6.34 -42.38
C LYS A 242 30.91 7.66 -41.92
N THR A 243 31.02 8.61 -42.85
CA THR A 243 31.23 10.02 -42.54
C THR A 243 29.92 10.77 -42.75
N ILE A 244 29.46 11.50 -41.74
CA ILE A 244 28.31 12.38 -41.82
C ILE A 244 28.86 13.80 -41.94
N GLU A 245 28.84 14.31 -43.16
CA GLU A 245 29.35 15.63 -43.52
C GLU A 245 28.49 16.71 -42.87
N THR A 246 29.02 17.29 -41.80
CA THR A 246 28.37 18.26 -40.91
C THR A 246 29.24 19.50 -40.71
N GLY A 247 30.46 19.51 -41.24
CA GLY A 247 31.34 20.66 -41.23
C GLY A 247 32.39 20.59 -42.34
N ASP A 248 33.45 21.37 -42.20
CA ASP A 248 34.43 21.61 -43.26
C ASP A 248 35.82 21.10 -42.87
N SER A 249 35.97 19.78 -42.86
CA SER A 249 37.22 19.12 -42.49
C SER A 249 38.36 19.34 -43.46
N ILE A 250 38.07 19.66 -44.73
CA ILE A 250 39.11 19.89 -45.74
C ILE A 250 39.77 21.23 -45.50
N ASN A 251 38.99 22.31 -45.33
CA ASN A 251 39.57 23.62 -45.03
C ASN A 251 40.22 23.65 -43.66
N CYS A 252 39.73 22.87 -42.68
CA CYS A 252 40.36 22.77 -41.38
C CYS A 252 41.68 21.98 -41.38
N LYS A 253 41.81 20.93 -42.21
CA LYS A 253 43.09 20.21 -42.38
C LYS A 253 44.09 21.02 -43.21
N ASN A 254 43.64 21.73 -44.23
CA ASN A 254 44.52 22.53 -45.10
C ASN A 254 44.93 23.87 -44.46
N GLY A 255 44.03 24.51 -43.70
CA GLY A 255 44.25 25.74 -42.92
C GLY A 255 45.39 25.66 -41.91
N ALA A 256 45.71 24.43 -41.53
CA ALA A 256 46.65 24.08 -40.48
C ALA A 256 48.07 23.80 -40.95
N ILE A 257 48.29 23.61 -42.26
CA ILE A 257 49.57 23.14 -42.79
C ILE A 257 50.36 24.35 -43.30
N ILE A 258 51.63 24.42 -42.87
CA ILE A 258 52.60 25.38 -43.38
C ILE A 258 52.86 25.07 -44.86
N SER A 259 52.64 26.05 -45.73
CA SER A 259 52.79 25.93 -47.18
C SER A 259 53.27 27.24 -47.81
N ASN A 260 53.60 27.22 -49.11
CA ASN A 260 54.02 28.39 -49.90
C ASN A 260 55.09 29.26 -49.22
N ILE A 261 56.10 28.62 -48.62
CA ILE A 261 57.19 29.34 -47.94
C ILE A 261 58.02 30.08 -48.99
N ASN A 262 58.30 31.35 -48.71
CA ASN A 262 59.28 32.18 -49.40
C ASN A 262 60.09 32.92 -48.33
N ALA A 263 61.37 32.58 -48.20
CA ALA A 263 62.23 33.10 -47.14
C ALA A 263 63.55 33.62 -47.69
N THR A 264 63.97 34.78 -47.19
CA THR A 264 65.21 35.44 -47.56
C THR A 264 66.05 35.68 -46.32
N TRP A 265 67.29 35.21 -46.35
CA TRP A 265 68.30 35.51 -45.35
C TRP A 265 69.25 36.59 -45.90
N GLY A 266 69.41 37.68 -45.15
CA GLY A 266 70.24 38.83 -45.51
C GLY A 266 69.60 39.79 -46.52
N ALA A 267 68.27 39.89 -46.58
CA ALA A 267 67.56 40.81 -47.49
C ALA A 267 67.99 42.27 -47.34
N ASN A 268 68.50 42.64 -46.15
CA ASN A 268 69.07 43.96 -45.87
C ASN A 268 70.52 44.17 -46.36
N CYS A 269 71.17 43.14 -46.90
CA CYS A 269 72.58 43.17 -47.32
C CYS A 269 72.73 43.23 -48.85
N PRO A 270 73.70 44.01 -49.37
CA PRO A 270 73.98 44.06 -50.81
C PRO A 270 74.41 42.69 -51.35
N GLY A 271 73.73 42.20 -52.39
CA GLY A 271 74.07 40.93 -53.06
C GLY A 271 73.27 39.72 -52.59
N ALA A 272 72.35 39.88 -51.63
CA ALA A 272 71.42 38.82 -51.25
C ALA A 272 70.33 38.62 -52.32
N GLU A 273 70.17 37.37 -52.78
CA GLU A 273 69.06 36.99 -53.66
C GLU A 273 67.77 36.77 -52.83
N ILE A 274 66.66 37.35 -53.28
CA ILE A 274 65.34 37.12 -52.68
C ILE A 274 64.99 35.63 -52.78
N GLY A 275 64.55 35.05 -51.67
CA GLY A 275 64.15 33.64 -51.61
C GLY A 275 65.30 32.66 -51.42
N ASN A 276 66.53 33.14 -51.17
CA ASN A 276 67.73 32.29 -51.05
C ASN A 276 67.63 31.20 -49.95
N ALA A 277 66.79 31.38 -48.93
CA ALA A 277 66.59 30.41 -47.84
C ALA A 277 65.36 29.50 -48.06
N THR A 278 64.56 29.75 -49.10
CA THR A 278 63.30 29.03 -49.35
C THR A 278 63.49 27.53 -49.55
N ASN A 279 64.44 27.14 -50.41
CA ASN A 279 64.61 25.73 -50.78
C ASN A 279 65.15 24.89 -49.60
N SER A 280 66.07 25.45 -48.80
CA SER A 280 66.56 24.80 -47.59
C SER A 280 65.42 24.54 -46.60
N ILE A 281 64.50 25.49 -46.43
CA ILE A 281 63.37 25.35 -45.51
C ILE A 281 62.31 24.37 -46.06
N ASN A 282 61.97 24.45 -47.35
CA ASN A 282 61.01 23.52 -47.97
C ASN A 282 61.48 22.06 -47.94
N SER A 283 62.80 21.81 -47.89
CA SER A 283 63.34 20.46 -47.77
C SER A 283 63.14 19.81 -46.39
N ILE A 284 62.88 20.61 -45.35
CA ILE A 284 62.76 20.15 -43.96
C ILE A 284 61.34 20.30 -43.38
N ILE A 285 60.56 21.28 -43.85
CA ILE A 285 59.16 21.44 -43.45
C ILE A 285 58.25 20.61 -44.37
N ASN A 286 57.61 19.58 -43.84
CA ASN A 286 56.67 18.73 -44.59
C ASN A 286 55.40 18.46 -43.78
N ASN A 287 54.24 18.93 -44.27
CA ASN A 287 52.91 18.64 -43.70
C ASN A 287 52.80 18.87 -42.18
N THR A 288 53.45 19.90 -41.65
CA THR A 288 53.40 20.26 -40.22
C THR A 288 52.63 21.56 -40.00
N SER A 289 52.06 21.69 -38.81
CA SER A 289 51.35 22.89 -38.36
C SER A 289 52.20 23.85 -37.55
N SER A 290 53.37 23.41 -37.10
CA SER A 290 54.36 24.25 -36.44
C SER A 290 55.75 23.68 -36.68
N TYR A 291 56.73 24.56 -36.96
CA TYR A 291 58.13 24.18 -37.12
C TYR A 291 59.06 25.29 -36.63
N ASN A 292 60.02 24.93 -35.78
CA ASN A 292 61.07 25.84 -35.32
C ASN A 292 62.31 25.70 -36.22
N TYR A 293 62.54 26.67 -37.09
CA TYR A 293 63.68 26.71 -38.00
C TYR A 293 64.86 27.47 -37.38
N ILE A 294 66.04 26.85 -37.39
CA ILE A 294 67.29 27.53 -37.03
C ILE A 294 67.82 28.22 -38.29
N ILE A 295 67.90 29.55 -38.27
CA ILE A 295 68.25 30.35 -39.43
C ILE A 295 69.70 30.08 -39.85
N GLY A 296 69.89 29.69 -41.12
CA GLY A 296 71.19 29.30 -41.67
C GLY A 296 71.45 27.78 -41.62
N ASP A 297 70.57 27.00 -40.99
CA ASP A 297 70.65 25.54 -41.01
C ASP A 297 70.29 24.98 -42.39
N ASN A 298 71.03 23.95 -42.83
CA ASN A 298 70.94 23.32 -44.16
C ASN A 298 71.00 24.31 -45.36
N TYR A 299 71.61 25.48 -45.17
CA TYR A 299 71.78 26.47 -46.23
C TYR A 299 72.94 26.08 -47.17
N ASN A 300 72.62 25.72 -48.41
CA ASN A 300 73.60 25.31 -49.43
C ASN A 300 74.05 26.46 -50.37
N GLY A 301 73.61 27.69 -50.10
CA GLY A 301 73.98 28.87 -50.89
C GLY A 301 75.30 29.50 -50.45
N SER A 302 75.87 30.34 -51.31
CA SER A 302 76.95 31.25 -50.91
C SER A 302 76.40 32.25 -49.89
N SER A 303 77.14 32.52 -48.80
CA SER A 303 76.78 33.58 -47.85
C SER A 303 76.46 34.87 -48.61
N PRO A 304 75.30 35.53 -48.37
CA PRO A 304 74.84 36.70 -49.13
C PRO A 304 75.68 37.96 -48.94
N ASP A 305 76.85 37.85 -48.32
CA ASP A 305 77.84 38.91 -48.17
C ASP A 305 79.22 38.33 -48.53
N THR A 306 79.78 38.77 -49.65
CA THR A 306 81.15 38.46 -50.09
C THR A 306 82.21 39.37 -49.44
N SER A 307 81.78 40.37 -48.65
CA SER A 307 82.63 41.38 -47.99
C SER A 307 82.69 41.28 -46.45
N GLY A 308 81.73 40.62 -45.80
CA GLY A 308 81.72 40.27 -44.37
C GLY A 308 81.34 41.39 -43.38
N VAL A 309 80.62 42.43 -43.81
CA VAL A 309 80.37 43.65 -43.02
C VAL A 309 78.87 43.87 -42.68
N CYS A 310 77.94 43.09 -43.25
CA CYS A 310 76.51 43.27 -43.03
C CYS A 310 75.91 42.23 -42.08
N ALA A 311 75.23 42.68 -41.01
CA ALA A 311 74.44 41.82 -40.12
C ALA A 311 73.14 41.39 -40.81
N LYS A 312 72.99 40.09 -41.10
CA LYS A 312 71.94 39.58 -42.00
C LYS A 312 70.63 39.31 -41.30
N ASN A 313 69.59 40.07 -41.64
CA ASN A 313 68.22 39.84 -41.19
C ASN A 313 67.65 38.53 -41.77
N PHE A 314 66.47 38.12 -41.30
CA PHE A 314 65.71 37.05 -41.92
C PHE A 314 64.26 37.48 -42.13
N ASP A 315 63.78 37.34 -43.34
CA ASP A 315 62.40 37.63 -43.74
C ASP A 315 61.75 36.35 -44.27
N ALA A 316 60.60 35.98 -43.74
CA ALA A 316 59.84 34.83 -44.21
C ALA A 316 58.39 35.18 -44.48
N TYR A 317 57.88 34.65 -45.57
CA TYR A 317 56.48 34.63 -45.97
C TYR A 317 56.04 33.18 -46.08
N TYR A 318 54.87 32.83 -45.56
CA TYR A 318 54.31 31.48 -45.67
C TYR A 318 52.80 31.52 -45.52
N THR A 319 52.12 30.43 -45.87
CA THR A 319 50.67 30.30 -45.74
C THR A 319 50.28 29.19 -44.77
N CYS A 320 49.32 29.50 -43.89
CA CYS A 320 48.58 28.54 -43.08
C CYS A 320 47.25 28.29 -43.77
N GLY A 321 47.23 27.30 -44.67
CA GLY A 321 46.20 27.15 -45.71
C GLY A 321 45.97 28.42 -46.52
N ASN A 322 44.87 29.12 -46.26
CA ASN A 322 44.50 30.34 -46.99
C ASN A 322 44.93 31.65 -46.30
N ILE A 323 45.58 31.57 -45.14
CA ILE A 323 46.02 32.73 -44.38
C ILE A 323 47.51 32.99 -44.63
N ASN A 324 47.83 34.14 -45.20
CA ASN A 324 49.21 34.57 -45.41
C ASN A 324 49.81 35.09 -44.10
N LYS A 325 51.00 34.61 -43.75
CA LYS A 325 51.79 35.05 -42.60
C LYS A 325 53.15 35.56 -43.06
N THR A 326 53.66 36.54 -42.33
CA THR A 326 54.99 37.11 -42.51
C THR A 326 55.70 37.15 -41.18
N GLY A 327 57.01 36.97 -41.17
CA GLY A 327 57.83 37.21 -40.00
C GLY A 327 59.20 37.76 -40.36
N HIS A 328 59.78 38.48 -39.41
CA HIS A 328 61.03 39.20 -39.57
C HIS A 328 61.90 39.03 -38.32
N VAL A 329 63.17 38.69 -38.51
CA VAL A 329 64.20 38.66 -37.46
C VAL A 329 65.25 39.72 -37.82
N PRO A 330 65.37 40.82 -37.04
CA PRO A 330 66.32 41.89 -37.33
C PRO A 330 67.74 41.54 -36.91
N GLY A 331 68.73 42.22 -37.50
CA GLY A 331 70.16 42.08 -37.12
C GLY A 331 70.75 40.74 -37.57
N GLU A 332 71.88 40.32 -36.96
CA GLU A 332 72.55 39.07 -37.33
C GLU A 332 71.72 37.85 -36.88
N SER A 333 71.00 37.26 -37.83
CA SER A 333 70.01 36.21 -37.55
C SER A 333 70.56 34.78 -37.62
N PHE A 334 71.81 34.56 -38.01
CA PHE A 334 72.40 33.22 -38.07
C PHE A 334 72.35 32.51 -36.71
N GLY A 335 71.87 31.26 -36.71
CA GLY A 335 71.70 30.46 -35.51
C GLY A 335 70.55 30.87 -34.59
N GLN A 336 69.80 31.93 -34.93
CA GLN A 336 68.56 32.28 -34.23
C GLN A 336 67.39 31.40 -34.68
N ASN A 337 66.34 31.35 -33.87
CA ASN A 337 65.12 30.59 -34.15
C ASN A 337 64.06 31.45 -34.88
N PHE A 338 63.44 30.88 -35.90
CA PHE A 338 62.21 31.38 -36.51
C PHE A 338 61.12 30.31 -36.45
N VAL A 339 59.98 30.63 -35.85
CA VAL A 339 58.88 29.68 -35.71
C VAL A 339 57.84 29.93 -36.81
N PHE A 340 57.69 28.95 -37.70
CA PHE A 340 56.53 28.84 -38.57
C PHE A 340 55.39 28.26 -37.74
N ASP A 341 54.32 29.03 -37.49
CA ASP A 341 53.21 28.61 -36.64
C ASP A 341 51.85 28.76 -37.33
N CYS A 342 51.13 27.65 -37.48
CA CYS A 342 49.76 27.53 -37.98
C CYS A 342 48.80 26.89 -36.94
N SER A 343 49.20 26.82 -35.66
CA SER A 343 48.42 26.19 -34.59
C SER A 343 47.09 26.93 -34.32
N GLN A 344 47.10 28.26 -34.43
CA GLN A 344 45.90 29.08 -34.20
C GLN A 344 44.79 28.81 -35.22
N GLU A 345 45.15 28.39 -36.43
CA GLU A 345 44.23 28.05 -37.50
C GLU A 345 43.52 26.70 -37.22
N ILE A 346 44.21 25.72 -36.64
CA ILE A 346 43.59 24.48 -36.13
C ILE A 346 42.63 24.80 -34.98
N ASP A 347 43.06 25.64 -34.03
CA ASP A 347 42.24 26.00 -32.86
C ASP A 347 40.93 26.68 -33.25
N SER A 348 40.92 27.41 -34.38
CA SER A 348 39.71 28.02 -34.93
C SER A 348 38.70 27.02 -35.51
N CYS A 349 39.14 25.78 -35.74
CA CYS A 349 38.34 24.72 -36.35
C CYS A 349 37.72 23.76 -35.34
N ILE A 350 38.31 23.62 -34.14
CA ILE A 350 37.79 22.74 -33.09
C ILE A 350 36.30 23.02 -32.88
N CYS A 351 35.50 21.96 -32.93
CA CYS A 351 34.05 22.02 -32.81
C CYS A 351 33.58 21.36 -31.50
N ASN A 352 32.37 21.74 -31.08
CA ASN A 352 31.59 21.04 -30.07
C ASN A 352 30.26 20.62 -30.69
N LEU A 353 29.94 19.33 -30.65
CA LEU A 353 28.58 18.81 -30.80
C LEU A 353 27.88 18.95 -29.44
N ILE A 354 26.75 19.64 -29.37
CA ILE A 354 26.03 19.97 -28.14
C ILE A 354 24.58 19.49 -28.25
N LEU A 355 24.09 18.81 -27.21
CA LEU A 355 22.67 18.56 -27.00
C LEU A 355 22.07 19.74 -26.23
N GLN A 356 21.20 20.48 -26.90
CA GLN A 356 20.56 21.68 -26.37
C GLN A 356 19.19 21.32 -25.77
N ASP A 357 18.79 22.02 -24.71
CA ASP A 357 17.54 21.76 -23.99
C ASP A 357 16.29 22.18 -24.81
N ASP A 358 16.48 22.89 -25.93
CA ASP A 358 15.42 23.16 -26.92
C ASP A 358 15.11 21.94 -27.83
N GLY A 359 15.83 20.85 -27.65
CA GLY A 359 15.65 19.61 -28.39
C GLY A 359 16.42 19.50 -29.70
N ASN A 360 17.38 20.40 -29.91
CA ASN A 360 18.25 20.37 -31.07
C ASN A 360 19.64 19.77 -30.72
N MET A 361 20.22 19.05 -31.69
CA MET A 361 21.63 18.63 -31.65
C MET A 361 22.41 19.49 -32.63
N CYS A 362 23.33 20.29 -32.12
CA CYS A 362 24.03 21.32 -32.90
C CYS A 362 25.54 21.18 -32.80
N ILE A 363 26.25 21.52 -33.86
CA ILE A 363 27.72 21.58 -33.89
C ILE A 363 28.13 23.04 -34.03
N TYR A 364 28.94 23.52 -33.09
CA TYR A 364 29.46 24.89 -33.06
C TYR A 364 30.98 24.90 -33.12
N LYS A 365 31.56 25.89 -33.79
CA LYS A 365 32.99 26.20 -33.64
C LYS A 365 33.27 26.64 -32.21
N LYS A 366 34.15 25.94 -31.50
CA LYS A 366 34.43 26.14 -30.07
C LYS A 366 34.94 27.55 -29.76
N LYS A 367 35.76 28.14 -30.64
CA LYS A 367 36.38 29.46 -30.41
C LYS A 367 35.44 30.62 -30.70
N SER A 368 34.64 30.53 -31.76
CA SER A 368 33.78 31.64 -32.23
C SER A 368 32.30 31.46 -31.92
N ASP A 369 31.91 30.33 -31.34
CA ASP A 369 30.52 29.93 -31.08
C ASP A 369 29.62 30.00 -32.33
N THR A 370 30.22 29.77 -33.51
CA THR A 370 29.51 29.84 -34.78
C THR A 370 28.88 28.49 -35.09
N LEU A 371 27.57 28.49 -35.35
CA LEU A 371 26.84 27.29 -35.77
C LEU A 371 27.41 26.77 -37.09
N VAL A 372 27.76 25.48 -37.11
CA VAL A 372 28.25 24.75 -38.29
C VAL A 372 27.13 23.89 -38.86
N TRP A 373 26.41 23.17 -37.99
CA TRP A 373 25.32 22.28 -38.40
C TRP A 373 24.32 22.07 -37.26
N SER A 374 23.07 21.75 -37.59
CA SER A 374 22.02 21.36 -36.66
C SER A 374 21.19 20.19 -37.19
N SER A 375 20.69 19.34 -36.29
CA SER A 375 19.72 18.29 -36.63
C SER A 375 18.34 18.85 -37.00
N ASN A 376 18.05 20.10 -36.60
CA ASN A 376 16.73 20.75 -36.74
C ASN A 376 15.61 19.92 -36.12
N THR A 377 15.92 19.27 -34.99
CA THR A 377 14.99 18.47 -34.23
C THR A 377 14.39 19.27 -33.09
N VAL A 378 13.23 18.82 -32.60
CA VAL A 378 12.55 19.37 -31.43
C VAL A 378 12.26 18.22 -30.48
N ALA A 379 12.58 18.39 -29.21
CA ALA A 379 12.34 17.40 -28.18
C ALA A 379 10.91 17.51 -27.65
N SER A 380 10.46 16.44 -27.01
CA SER A 380 9.17 16.38 -26.33
C SER A 380 9.38 16.53 -24.82
N ASP A 381 9.16 15.48 -24.03
CA ASP A 381 9.22 15.55 -22.57
C ASP A 381 10.61 15.18 -22.04
N PRO A 382 11.18 15.95 -21.09
CA PRO A 382 12.42 15.59 -20.42
C PRO A 382 12.33 14.25 -19.66
N ASN A 383 13.31 13.38 -19.85
CA ASN A 383 13.47 12.15 -19.09
C ASN A 383 14.55 12.32 -18.00
N PRO A 384 14.22 12.17 -16.71
CA PRO A 384 15.20 12.35 -15.63
C PRO A 384 16.36 11.36 -15.69
N ASN A 385 16.20 10.22 -16.38
CA ASN A 385 17.28 9.24 -16.58
C ASN A 385 18.27 9.65 -17.68
N TRP A 386 17.98 10.71 -18.44
CA TRP A 386 18.79 11.20 -19.56
C TRP A 386 19.45 12.54 -19.28
N ILE A 387 19.38 13.05 -18.05
CA ILE A 387 20.12 14.24 -17.67
C ILE A 387 21.62 14.00 -17.88
N SER A 388 22.30 15.00 -18.44
CA SER A 388 23.72 14.92 -18.82
C SER A 388 24.64 14.37 -17.73
N SER A 389 24.37 14.67 -16.46
CA SER A 389 25.15 14.20 -15.30
C SER A 389 25.18 12.69 -15.12
N LEU A 390 24.22 11.95 -15.71
CA LEU A 390 24.15 10.49 -15.68
C LEU A 390 24.81 9.84 -16.92
N GLY A 391 25.12 10.62 -17.95
CA GLY A 391 25.77 10.17 -19.17
C GLY A 391 27.29 10.16 -19.08
N LYS A 392 27.95 9.89 -20.21
CA LYS A 392 29.42 9.85 -20.32
C LYS A 392 30.02 11.17 -19.82
N ASN A 393 30.90 11.08 -18.82
CA ASN A 393 31.61 12.20 -18.20
C ASN A 393 30.73 13.33 -17.62
N GLY A 394 29.42 13.12 -17.50
CA GLY A 394 28.51 14.13 -16.94
C GLY A 394 28.34 15.38 -17.82
N ILE A 395 28.56 15.28 -19.14
CA ILE A 395 28.55 16.42 -20.08
C ILE A 395 27.43 16.30 -21.13
N ASN A 396 26.99 17.45 -21.64
CA ASN A 396 26.00 17.55 -22.72
C ASN A 396 26.62 17.85 -24.09
N TYR A 397 27.94 17.70 -24.23
CA TYR A 397 28.65 17.98 -25.47
C TYR A 397 29.80 17.00 -25.75
N ILE A 398 30.19 16.88 -27.01
CA ILE A 398 31.39 16.16 -27.48
C ILE A 398 32.26 17.15 -28.22
N THR A 399 33.54 17.29 -27.83
CA THR A 399 34.50 18.16 -28.51
C THR A 399 35.28 17.39 -29.58
N SER A 400 35.83 18.10 -30.58
CA SER A 400 36.62 17.47 -31.63
C SER A 400 37.70 16.55 -31.08
N ASN A 401 37.91 15.44 -31.78
CA ASN A 401 38.72 14.28 -31.45
C ASN A 401 38.19 13.35 -30.34
N TYR A 402 37.02 13.63 -29.77
CA TYR A 402 36.35 12.73 -28.83
C TYR A 402 35.05 12.18 -29.44
N GLY A 403 34.43 11.24 -28.75
CA GLY A 403 33.15 10.68 -29.15
C GLY A 403 32.66 9.59 -28.21
N LEU A 404 31.91 8.64 -28.75
CA LEU A 404 31.19 7.60 -28.01
C LEU A 404 31.63 6.22 -28.49
N ASN A 405 32.04 5.38 -27.55
CA ASN A 405 32.18 3.94 -27.78
C ASN A 405 30.80 3.28 -27.80
N THR A 406 30.76 2.02 -28.22
CA THR A 406 29.56 1.19 -28.16
C THR A 406 28.87 1.26 -26.79
N ASN A 407 27.57 1.53 -26.80
CA ASN A 407 26.67 1.74 -25.66
C ASN A 407 26.93 2.98 -24.79
N GLU A 408 27.93 3.80 -25.11
CA GLU A 408 28.11 5.09 -24.45
C GLU A 408 27.12 6.12 -25.01
N TRP A 409 26.72 7.06 -24.14
CA TRP A 409 25.75 8.09 -24.47
C TRP A 409 26.04 9.40 -23.74
N ILE A 410 25.56 10.51 -24.30
CA ILE A 410 25.45 11.81 -23.61
C ILE A 410 24.00 12.28 -23.64
N GLY A 411 23.63 13.12 -22.68
CA GLY A 411 22.29 13.70 -22.55
C GLY A 411 22.29 15.21 -22.58
N SER A 412 21.15 15.82 -22.90
CA SER A 412 20.87 17.25 -22.62
C SER A 412 20.93 17.56 -21.13
N LYS A 413 20.98 18.84 -20.73
CA LYS A 413 21.08 19.20 -19.31
C LYS A 413 19.79 18.88 -18.56
N ASP A 414 18.65 19.09 -19.21
CA ASP A 414 17.31 18.83 -18.66
C ASP A 414 16.83 17.38 -18.87
N GLY A 415 17.47 16.62 -19.75
CA GLY A 415 17.11 15.23 -20.06
C GLY A 415 16.12 15.09 -21.23
N SER A 416 15.84 16.16 -21.96
CA SER A 416 15.03 16.18 -23.19
C SER A 416 15.60 15.32 -24.33
N LEU A 417 16.93 15.23 -24.43
CA LEU A 417 17.65 14.48 -25.47
C LEU A 417 18.63 13.46 -24.92
N LYS A 418 18.79 12.36 -25.67
CA LYS A 418 19.87 11.37 -25.51
C LYS A 418 20.50 11.01 -26.85
N LEU A 419 21.81 11.19 -26.98
CA LEU A 419 22.59 10.69 -28.11
C LEU A 419 23.38 9.46 -27.66
N ILE A 420 23.17 8.32 -28.33
CA ILE A 420 23.81 7.04 -27.99
C ILE A 420 24.41 6.37 -29.22
N MET A 421 25.59 5.78 -29.05
CA MET A 421 26.14 4.83 -30.01
C MET A 421 25.64 3.42 -29.64
N GLU A 422 24.68 2.88 -30.38
CA GLU A 422 24.05 1.61 -30.05
C GLU A 422 24.94 0.40 -30.40
N SER A 423 24.70 -0.74 -29.73
CA SER A 423 25.43 -2.00 -29.97
C SER A 423 25.29 -2.54 -31.40
N ASN A 424 24.18 -2.22 -32.08
CA ASN A 424 23.94 -2.56 -33.48
C ASN A 424 24.77 -1.70 -34.47
N GLY A 425 25.53 -0.71 -34.00
CA GLY A 425 26.33 0.16 -34.85
C GLY A 425 25.64 1.44 -35.32
N ASN A 426 24.44 1.74 -34.86
CA ASN A 426 23.71 2.95 -35.20
C ASN A 426 23.99 4.06 -34.18
N LEU A 427 24.25 5.28 -34.64
CA LEU A 427 24.30 6.47 -33.79
C LEU A 427 22.91 7.11 -33.80
N VAL A 428 22.27 7.22 -32.64
CA VAL A 428 20.85 7.61 -32.55
C VAL A 428 20.65 8.73 -31.55
N LEU A 429 19.91 9.75 -31.99
CA LEU A 429 19.38 10.83 -31.16
C LEU A 429 17.92 10.53 -30.82
N TYR A 430 17.64 10.41 -29.52
CA TYR A 430 16.31 10.15 -28.98
C TYR A 430 15.73 11.37 -28.26
N THR A 431 14.40 11.48 -28.32
CA THR A 431 13.57 12.19 -27.34
C THR A 431 12.67 11.19 -26.63
N SER A 432 12.05 11.61 -25.53
CA SER A 432 11.00 10.87 -24.84
C SER A 432 9.67 11.63 -24.87
N THR A 433 8.58 10.90 -24.82
CA THR A 433 7.25 11.42 -24.46
C THR A 433 6.81 10.76 -23.18
N LYS A 434 6.26 11.54 -22.24
CA LYS A 434 5.72 11.00 -21.00
C LYS A 434 4.43 10.21 -21.31
N SER A 435 4.52 8.89 -21.25
CA SER A 435 3.39 7.97 -21.39
C SER A 435 3.25 7.22 -20.08
N THR A 436 2.37 7.71 -19.20
CA THR A 436 2.04 7.00 -17.98
C THR A 436 1.14 5.81 -18.36
N SER A 437 1.72 4.62 -18.53
CA SER A 437 0.92 3.40 -18.73
C SER A 437 0.08 3.07 -17.49
N CYS A 438 0.30 3.75 -16.37
CA CYS A 438 -0.56 3.74 -15.21
C CYS A 438 -1.21 5.10 -15.00
N ASN A 439 -2.53 5.14 -14.89
CA ASN A 439 -3.26 6.39 -14.78
C ASN A 439 -4.20 6.36 -13.58
N LYS A 440 -4.14 7.42 -12.76
CA LYS A 440 -5.15 7.70 -11.75
C LYS A 440 -6.46 8.06 -12.44
N LYS A 441 -7.56 7.43 -12.04
CA LYS A 441 -8.90 7.64 -12.61
C LYS A 441 -9.77 8.46 -11.66
N SER A 442 -10.99 8.76 -12.10
CA SER A 442 -11.94 9.60 -11.36
C SER A 442 -12.36 9.02 -10.01
N ASP A 443 -12.27 7.69 -9.85
CA ASP A 443 -12.48 6.99 -8.58
C ASP A 443 -11.32 7.17 -7.58
N GLY A 444 -10.25 7.86 -7.97
CA GLY A 444 -9.06 8.08 -7.15
C GLY A 444 -8.05 6.94 -7.19
N ASN A 445 -8.32 5.85 -7.90
CA ASN A 445 -7.43 4.69 -7.98
C ASN A 445 -6.59 4.71 -9.26
N ILE A 446 -5.42 4.09 -9.20
CA ILE A 446 -4.48 3.93 -10.31
C ILE A 446 -4.73 2.58 -11.00
N TYR A 447 -4.81 2.62 -12.32
CA TYR A 447 -4.99 1.44 -13.17
C TYR A 447 -3.89 1.34 -14.21
N GLY A 448 -3.43 0.12 -14.49
CA GLY A 448 -2.46 -0.17 -15.53
C GLY A 448 -3.10 -0.30 -16.92
N GLY A 449 -2.33 0.06 -17.93
CA GLY A 449 -2.62 -0.14 -19.34
C GLY A 449 -2.31 -1.58 -19.80
N PRO A 450 -2.27 -1.82 -21.11
CA PRO A 450 -1.88 -3.13 -21.64
C PRO A 450 -0.50 -3.54 -21.13
N TRP A 451 -0.37 -4.77 -20.64
CA TRP A 451 0.89 -5.34 -20.13
C TRP A 451 1.51 -4.56 -18.98
N VAL A 452 0.69 -3.89 -18.18
CA VAL A 452 1.12 -3.15 -16.99
C VAL A 452 0.18 -3.45 -15.84
N ASN A 453 0.72 -3.92 -14.72
CA ASN A 453 -0.04 -4.09 -13.49
C ASN A 453 0.12 -2.85 -12.61
N ALA A 454 -0.98 -2.14 -12.32
CA ALA A 454 -1.04 -1.21 -11.19
C ALA A 454 -1.25 -2.01 -9.91
N VAL A 455 -0.20 -2.15 -9.09
CA VAL A 455 -0.16 -3.10 -7.98
C VAL A 455 -0.40 -2.43 -6.65
N TYR A 456 -1.23 -3.07 -5.84
CA TYR A 456 -1.57 -2.71 -4.47
C TYR A 456 -1.24 -3.88 -3.54
N GLU A 457 -0.81 -3.55 -2.33
CA GLU A 457 -0.63 -4.48 -1.22
C GLU A 457 -1.82 -4.36 -0.27
N ILE A 458 -2.35 -5.49 0.17
CA ILE A 458 -3.30 -5.55 1.28
C ILE A 458 -2.47 -5.55 2.56
N SER A 459 -2.52 -4.44 3.28
CA SER A 459 -1.71 -4.20 4.47
C SER A 459 -2.37 -4.83 5.70
N ASP A 460 -2.35 -6.16 5.84
CA ASP A 460 -2.87 -6.79 7.06
C ASP A 460 -2.38 -8.22 7.37
N ASP A 461 -1.72 -8.38 8.52
CA ASP A 461 -1.34 -9.69 9.09
C ASP A 461 -2.54 -10.50 9.60
N SER A 462 -3.72 -9.88 9.75
CA SER A 462 -4.96 -10.55 10.18
C SER A 462 -5.58 -11.45 9.11
N GLN A 463 -4.97 -11.58 7.92
CA GLN A 463 -5.31 -12.64 6.97
C GLN A 463 -5.32 -14.03 7.63
N LYS A 464 -4.45 -14.26 8.64
CA LYS A 464 -4.42 -15.51 9.43
C LYS A 464 -5.65 -15.73 10.32
N ASP A 465 -6.35 -14.66 10.66
CA ASP A 465 -7.50 -14.66 11.56
C ASP A 465 -8.83 -14.57 10.78
N LEU A 466 -8.79 -14.45 9.44
CA LEU A 466 -9.98 -14.44 8.60
C LEU A 466 -10.84 -15.68 8.85
N GLY A 467 -12.14 -15.44 9.02
CA GLY A 467 -13.13 -16.46 9.34
C GLY A 467 -13.19 -16.86 10.82
N LYS A 468 -12.30 -16.34 11.69
CA LYS A 468 -12.44 -16.53 13.14
C LYS A 468 -13.67 -15.81 13.66
N ILE A 469 -14.32 -16.44 14.63
CA ILE A 469 -15.51 -15.93 15.31
C ILE A 469 -15.11 -15.60 16.74
N GLY A 470 -15.56 -14.47 17.27
CA GLY A 470 -15.36 -14.08 18.65
C GLY A 470 -16.62 -13.49 19.29
N TYR A 471 -16.70 -13.50 20.60
CA TYR A 471 -17.71 -12.84 21.40
C TYR A 471 -17.13 -11.55 21.99
N VAL A 472 -17.79 -10.41 21.77
CA VAL A 472 -17.43 -9.16 22.42
C VAL A 472 -18.22 -9.08 23.73
N ASP A 473 -17.54 -9.09 24.87
CA ASP A 473 -18.19 -9.06 26.19
C ASP A 473 -18.85 -7.68 26.51
N ASN A 474 -19.43 -7.55 27.69
CA ASN A 474 -20.12 -6.32 28.10
C ASN A 474 -19.15 -5.13 28.28
N ASP A 475 -17.86 -5.39 28.48
CA ASP A 475 -16.77 -4.43 28.72
C ASP A 475 -15.85 -4.25 27.50
N ALA A 476 -16.31 -4.67 26.31
CA ALA A 476 -15.62 -4.55 25.03
C ALA A 476 -14.29 -5.34 24.91
N ASN A 477 -14.21 -6.51 25.56
CA ASN A 477 -13.13 -7.48 25.34
C ASN A 477 -13.58 -8.59 24.38
N LEU A 478 -12.66 -9.03 23.50
CA LEU A 478 -12.90 -10.07 22.51
C LEU A 478 -12.46 -11.43 23.03
N HIS A 479 -13.39 -12.38 23.04
CA HIS A 479 -13.17 -13.78 23.38
C HIS A 479 -13.30 -14.65 22.13
N ILE A 480 -12.22 -15.26 21.64
CA ILE A 480 -12.25 -16.05 20.40
C ILE A 480 -12.93 -17.40 20.65
N TYR A 481 -13.75 -17.86 19.70
CA TYR A 481 -14.30 -19.21 19.72
C TYR A 481 -13.27 -20.22 19.17
N PRO A 482 -12.84 -21.22 19.96
CA PRO A 482 -12.04 -22.31 19.44
C PRO A 482 -12.86 -23.19 18.49
N ASN A 483 -12.19 -23.88 17.56
CA ASN A 483 -12.83 -24.77 16.59
C ASN A 483 -13.69 -25.88 17.24
N SER A 484 -13.39 -26.27 18.49
CA SER A 484 -14.19 -27.24 19.25
C SER A 484 -15.61 -26.75 19.59
N LEU A 485 -15.85 -25.43 19.58
CA LEU A 485 -17.15 -24.82 19.81
C LEU A 485 -17.81 -24.35 18.51
N LEU A 486 -17.31 -24.81 17.36
CA LEU A 486 -17.82 -24.46 16.04
C LEU A 486 -18.12 -25.74 15.24
N LYS A 487 -19.31 -25.83 14.66
CA LYS A 487 -19.63 -26.84 13.64
C LYS A 487 -20.08 -26.16 12.35
N ASN A 488 -20.17 -26.93 11.27
CA ASN A 488 -20.83 -26.45 10.07
C ASN A 488 -22.34 -26.36 10.31
N GLY A 489 -22.92 -25.23 9.96
CA GLY A 489 -24.37 -25.04 9.94
C GLY A 489 -25.00 -25.39 8.60
N LYS A 490 -26.29 -25.08 8.49
CA LYS A 490 -27.10 -25.25 7.27
C LYS A 490 -27.23 -23.99 6.42
N ASP A 491 -26.69 -22.87 6.90
CA ASP A 491 -26.61 -21.64 6.13
C ASP A 491 -25.34 -21.60 5.29
N TYR A 492 -25.42 -20.97 4.11
CA TYR A 492 -24.30 -20.89 3.17
C TYR A 492 -23.90 -19.45 2.88
N GLN A 493 -22.60 -19.23 2.68
CA GLN A 493 -22.06 -18.02 2.09
C GLN A 493 -21.74 -18.29 0.62
N GLN A 494 -22.36 -17.51 -0.27
CA GLN A 494 -22.15 -17.61 -1.71
C GLN A 494 -20.97 -16.74 -2.15
N TYR A 495 -20.15 -17.30 -3.02
CA TYR A 495 -19.02 -16.69 -3.71
C TYR A 495 -19.24 -16.83 -5.23
N PRO A 496 -19.88 -15.84 -5.87
CA PRO A 496 -20.17 -15.90 -7.30
C PRO A 496 -18.89 -15.82 -8.15
N GLY A 497 -18.79 -16.66 -9.18
CA GLY A 497 -17.61 -16.70 -10.04
C GLY A 497 -16.39 -17.38 -9.39
N PHE A 498 -16.63 -18.29 -8.45
CA PHE A 498 -15.60 -19.05 -7.76
C PHE A 498 -15.88 -20.55 -7.78
N ASP A 499 -14.81 -21.32 -7.72
CA ASP A 499 -14.77 -22.76 -7.49
C ASP A 499 -13.80 -23.07 -6.33
N SER A 500 -13.85 -24.30 -5.85
CA SER A 500 -12.81 -24.94 -5.07
C SER A 500 -12.38 -26.20 -5.84
N VAL A 501 -11.50 -26.02 -6.82
CA VAL A 501 -11.12 -27.05 -7.82
C VAL A 501 -10.54 -28.30 -7.14
N GLY A 502 -11.00 -29.48 -7.56
CA GLY A 502 -10.44 -30.78 -7.17
C GLY A 502 -10.88 -31.32 -5.82
N ASN A 503 -11.50 -30.50 -4.96
CA ASN A 503 -11.94 -30.90 -3.62
C ASN A 503 -13.28 -31.65 -3.60
N ASP A 504 -13.66 -32.28 -4.71
CA ASP A 504 -14.97 -32.92 -4.91
C ASP A 504 -15.08 -34.23 -4.12
N ILE A 505 -16.16 -34.38 -3.36
CA ILE A 505 -16.51 -35.64 -2.68
C ILE A 505 -17.73 -36.32 -3.30
N TYR A 506 -18.57 -35.55 -3.98
CA TYR A 506 -19.74 -36.05 -4.69
C TYR A 506 -20.12 -35.06 -5.79
N SER A 507 -20.62 -35.56 -6.92
CA SER A 507 -21.09 -34.72 -8.01
C SER A 507 -22.41 -35.24 -8.58
N ILE A 508 -23.32 -34.33 -8.90
CA ILE A 508 -24.61 -34.64 -9.52
C ILE A 508 -24.91 -33.62 -10.63
N GLN A 509 -25.47 -34.10 -11.73
CA GLN A 509 -25.82 -33.27 -12.89
C GLN A 509 -27.29 -32.85 -12.87
N ASN A 510 -27.62 -31.76 -13.56
CA ASN A 510 -29.00 -31.27 -13.74
C ASN A 510 -29.78 -31.11 -12.43
N THR A 511 -29.17 -30.49 -11.42
CA THR A 511 -29.80 -30.30 -10.11
C THR A 511 -30.22 -28.85 -9.88
N THR A 512 -30.75 -28.54 -8.70
CA THR A 512 -31.02 -27.16 -8.26
C THR A 512 -30.09 -26.80 -7.11
N ILE A 513 -29.90 -25.50 -6.86
CA ILE A 513 -29.10 -25.03 -5.72
C ILE A 513 -29.63 -25.63 -4.41
N ASN A 514 -30.96 -25.65 -4.21
CA ASN A 514 -31.57 -26.21 -2.99
C ASN A 514 -31.29 -27.71 -2.84
N GLN A 515 -31.39 -28.48 -3.92
CA GLN A 515 -31.07 -29.92 -3.86
C GLN A 515 -29.58 -30.17 -3.59
N CYS A 516 -28.70 -29.34 -4.16
CA CYS A 516 -27.25 -29.41 -3.90
C CYS A 516 -26.94 -29.08 -2.43
N GLN A 517 -27.65 -28.09 -1.87
CA GLN A 517 -27.59 -27.74 -0.47
C GLN A 517 -28.09 -28.89 0.43
N ASP A 518 -29.25 -29.47 0.15
CA ASP A 518 -29.80 -30.60 0.92
C ASP A 518 -28.80 -31.78 0.94
N LEU A 519 -28.23 -32.12 -0.23
CA LEU A 519 -27.20 -33.16 -0.35
C LEU A 519 -25.93 -32.85 0.46
N CYS A 520 -25.53 -31.58 0.50
CA CYS A 520 -24.40 -31.16 1.32
C CYS A 520 -24.73 -31.17 2.81
N ASP A 521 -25.94 -30.77 3.21
CA ASP A 521 -26.39 -30.77 4.60
C ASP A 521 -26.52 -32.19 5.17
N ASP A 522 -26.90 -33.15 4.33
CA ASP A 522 -27.00 -34.58 4.70
C ASP A 522 -25.64 -35.31 4.72
N ASN A 523 -24.57 -34.64 4.29
CA ASN A 523 -23.21 -35.20 4.28
C ASN A 523 -22.30 -34.46 5.29
N GLU A 524 -21.90 -35.15 6.36
CA GLU A 524 -21.05 -34.59 7.42
C GLU A 524 -19.66 -34.17 6.91
N ASP A 525 -19.16 -34.80 5.84
CA ASP A 525 -17.90 -34.47 5.19
C ASP A 525 -18.02 -33.31 4.18
N CYS A 526 -19.22 -32.79 3.94
CA CYS A 526 -19.45 -31.66 3.04
C CYS A 526 -19.32 -30.32 3.78
N PHE A 527 -18.39 -29.49 3.32
CA PHE A 527 -18.10 -28.15 3.88
C PHE A 527 -18.49 -27.02 2.93
N ALA A 528 -18.65 -27.34 1.64
CA ALA A 528 -19.10 -26.41 0.63
C ALA A 528 -19.69 -27.18 -0.55
N PHE A 529 -20.37 -26.49 -1.45
CA PHE A 529 -20.72 -27.04 -2.75
C PHE A 529 -20.52 -26.01 -3.85
N VAL A 530 -20.34 -26.46 -5.09
CA VAL A 530 -20.20 -25.61 -6.26
C VAL A 530 -21.30 -25.94 -7.25
N VAL A 531 -21.95 -24.92 -7.80
CA VAL A 531 -22.92 -25.06 -8.89
C VAL A 531 -22.40 -24.35 -10.13
N ASP A 532 -22.30 -25.05 -11.24
CA ASP A 532 -21.90 -24.47 -12.53
C ASP A 532 -23.09 -23.89 -13.33
N THR A 533 -22.80 -23.21 -14.44
CA THR A 533 -23.83 -22.64 -15.34
C THR A 533 -24.73 -23.68 -16.01
N ALA A 534 -24.34 -24.96 -16.01
CA ALA A 534 -25.12 -26.07 -16.53
C ALA A 534 -25.93 -26.79 -15.43
N ASN A 535 -25.98 -26.22 -14.22
CA ASN A 535 -26.63 -26.80 -13.04
C ASN A 535 -26.05 -28.15 -12.59
N ASN A 536 -24.76 -28.38 -12.83
CA ASN A 536 -24.03 -29.45 -12.17
C ASN A 536 -23.59 -28.99 -10.78
N CYS A 537 -23.74 -29.87 -9.80
CA CYS A 537 -23.41 -29.65 -8.40
C CYS A 537 -22.23 -30.53 -8.01
N TYR A 538 -21.28 -29.94 -7.30
CA TYR A 538 -20.08 -30.60 -6.79
C TYR A 538 -19.97 -30.31 -5.29
N LEU A 539 -20.24 -31.32 -4.47
CA LEU A 539 -20.00 -31.24 -3.02
C LEU A 539 -18.52 -31.26 -2.75
N LYS A 540 -18.06 -30.42 -1.83
CA LYS A 540 -16.64 -30.21 -1.52
C LYS A 540 -16.31 -30.57 -0.08
N ASN A 541 -15.14 -31.17 0.12
CA ASN A 541 -14.60 -31.49 1.45
C ASN A 541 -14.10 -30.24 2.22
N ASN A 542 -13.52 -30.47 3.40
CA ASN A 542 -12.99 -29.42 4.28
C ASN A 542 -11.84 -28.57 3.70
N GLN A 543 -11.27 -28.93 2.54
CA GLN A 543 -10.25 -28.14 1.83
C GLN A 543 -10.87 -27.07 0.93
N ALA A 544 -12.20 -26.94 0.90
CA ALA A 544 -12.92 -25.90 0.17
C ALA A 544 -12.67 -24.45 0.65
N THR A 545 -11.66 -24.26 1.48
CA THR A 545 -11.10 -22.96 1.84
C THR A 545 -10.32 -22.31 0.69
N SER A 546 -9.73 -23.13 -0.19
CA SER A 546 -8.99 -22.69 -1.38
C SER A 546 -9.98 -22.31 -2.48
N LYS A 547 -10.19 -21.00 -2.66
CA LYS A 547 -11.09 -20.46 -3.68
C LYS A 547 -10.27 -20.11 -4.92
N GLN A 548 -10.71 -20.57 -6.09
CA GLN A 548 -10.18 -20.14 -7.38
C GLN A 548 -11.25 -19.40 -8.17
N SER A 549 -10.85 -18.36 -8.90
CA SER A 549 -11.78 -17.66 -9.79
C SER A 549 -12.20 -18.59 -10.94
N ASN A 550 -13.51 -18.72 -11.11
CA ASN A 550 -14.13 -19.43 -12.22
C ASN A 550 -15.52 -18.82 -12.50
N ASN A 551 -15.61 -18.01 -13.56
CA ASN A 551 -16.84 -17.29 -13.91
C ASN A 551 -18.02 -18.21 -14.30
N LEU A 552 -17.78 -19.49 -14.50
CA LEU A 552 -18.81 -20.46 -14.85
C LEU A 552 -19.41 -21.15 -13.64
N THR A 553 -18.99 -20.80 -12.43
CA THR A 553 -19.41 -21.47 -11.20
C THR A 553 -19.75 -20.50 -10.08
N ASN A 554 -20.53 -20.99 -9.13
CA ASN A 554 -20.81 -20.33 -7.86
C ASN A 554 -20.42 -21.29 -6.72
N LEU A 555 -19.53 -20.86 -5.84
CA LEU A 555 -19.13 -21.61 -4.66
C LEU A 555 -19.98 -21.20 -3.46
N PHE A 556 -20.49 -22.17 -2.72
CA PHE A 556 -21.31 -21.99 -1.53
C PHE A 556 -20.64 -22.70 -0.35
N VAL A 557 -20.08 -21.94 0.60
CA VAL A 557 -19.37 -22.50 1.76
C VAL A 557 -20.30 -22.49 2.98
N LYS A 558 -20.36 -23.60 3.73
CA LYS A 558 -21.15 -23.68 4.97
C LYS A 558 -20.68 -22.63 5.97
N LYS A 559 -21.61 -21.84 6.47
CA LYS A 559 -21.40 -20.94 7.61
C LYS A 559 -21.18 -21.77 8.87
N LYS A 560 -20.36 -21.27 9.79
CA LYS A 560 -20.17 -21.93 11.09
C LYS A 560 -21.35 -21.64 12.00
N GLU A 561 -21.73 -22.61 12.81
CA GLU A 561 -22.67 -22.50 13.92
C GLU A 561 -21.92 -22.58 15.25
N ILE A 562 -22.31 -21.72 16.19
CA ILE A 562 -21.68 -21.63 17.52
C ILE A 562 -22.33 -22.62 18.49
N ILE A 563 -21.52 -23.55 19.01
CA ILE A 563 -21.88 -24.53 20.02
C ILE A 563 -21.32 -24.09 21.37
N ASN A 564 -22.06 -23.28 22.10
CA ASN A 564 -21.73 -22.85 23.46
C ASN A 564 -22.99 -22.79 24.34
N SER A 565 -22.81 -22.33 25.59
CA SER A 565 -23.90 -22.03 26.53
C SER A 565 -25.12 -21.37 25.86
N ASN A 566 -26.33 -21.80 26.26
CA ASN A 566 -27.59 -21.20 25.80
C ASN A 566 -27.76 -19.72 26.18
N SER A 567 -26.92 -19.21 27.09
CA SER A 567 -26.91 -17.79 27.44
C SER A 567 -26.31 -16.88 26.36
N CYS A 568 -25.59 -17.46 25.40
CA CYS A 568 -24.86 -16.73 24.38
C CYS A 568 -25.64 -16.63 23.07
N PRO A 569 -25.52 -15.51 22.33
CA PRO A 569 -26.05 -15.41 20.98
C PRO A 569 -25.47 -16.51 20.09
N LYS A 570 -26.24 -16.95 19.09
CA LYS A 570 -25.80 -17.95 18.09
C LYS A 570 -25.44 -17.32 16.75
N SER A 571 -26.01 -16.17 16.45
CA SER A 571 -25.68 -15.35 15.29
C SER A 571 -24.41 -14.52 15.55
N TYR A 572 -23.76 -14.10 14.47
CA TYR A 572 -22.60 -13.22 14.48
C TYR A 572 -22.70 -12.15 13.40
N ASN A 573 -22.03 -11.02 13.64
CA ASN A 573 -21.96 -9.89 12.72
C ASN A 573 -20.60 -9.84 12.01
N PRO A 574 -20.54 -9.58 10.70
CA PRO A 574 -19.28 -9.42 10.00
C PRO A 574 -18.58 -8.11 10.40
N ILE A 575 -17.28 -8.16 10.69
CA ILE A 575 -16.44 -6.98 10.95
C ILE A 575 -15.14 -7.04 10.14
N ASP A 576 -14.51 -5.87 9.95
CA ASP A 576 -13.14 -5.79 9.41
C ASP A 576 -12.08 -6.08 10.48
N SER A 577 -10.86 -6.27 10.02
CA SER A 577 -9.70 -6.45 10.89
C SER A 577 -9.32 -5.22 11.71
N THR A 578 -9.70 -4.00 11.29
CA THR A 578 -9.42 -2.79 12.08
C THR A 578 -10.21 -2.86 13.38
N LEU A 579 -11.49 -3.21 13.31
CA LEU A 579 -12.32 -3.44 14.47
C LEU A 579 -11.83 -4.66 15.25
N TRP A 580 -11.59 -5.78 14.58
CA TRP A 580 -11.17 -7.03 15.22
C TRP A 580 -9.88 -6.88 16.03
N ASN A 581 -8.82 -6.34 15.42
CA ASN A 581 -7.49 -6.22 16.03
C ASN A 581 -7.44 -5.20 17.16
N ASN A 582 -8.36 -4.24 17.16
CA ASN A 582 -8.43 -3.18 18.16
C ASN A 582 -9.35 -3.53 19.33
N TYR A 583 -10.03 -4.68 19.34
CA TYR A 583 -10.61 -5.15 20.60
C TYR A 583 -9.51 -5.66 21.53
N ASN A 584 -9.70 -5.48 22.84
CA ASN A 584 -8.81 -6.08 23.83
C ASN A 584 -9.02 -7.59 23.81
N LEU A 585 -8.00 -8.35 23.43
CA LEU A 585 -8.06 -9.81 23.44
C LEU A 585 -8.11 -10.33 24.88
N SER A 586 -9.07 -11.20 25.17
CA SER A 586 -9.25 -11.89 26.44
C SER A 586 -9.14 -13.41 26.25
N SER A 587 -9.39 -14.18 27.30
CA SER A 587 -9.35 -15.65 27.24
C SER A 587 -10.38 -16.19 26.24
N ASP A 588 -10.02 -17.23 25.50
CA ASP A 588 -10.94 -17.89 24.57
C ASP A 588 -12.24 -18.36 25.24
N MET A 589 -13.30 -18.44 24.44
CA MET A 589 -14.58 -19.01 24.86
C MET A 589 -14.43 -20.49 25.23
N THR A 590 -15.10 -20.89 26.31
CA THR A 590 -15.28 -22.29 26.70
C THR A 590 -16.76 -22.67 26.63
N GLU A 591 -17.06 -23.98 26.64
CA GLU A 591 -18.43 -24.50 26.60
C GLU A 591 -19.34 -23.87 27.68
N ASN A 592 -18.76 -23.60 28.86
CA ASN A 592 -19.45 -23.06 30.04
C ASN A 592 -19.31 -21.54 30.21
N THR A 593 -18.69 -20.83 29.28
CA THR A 593 -18.54 -19.37 29.39
C THR A 593 -19.93 -18.72 29.31
N PRO A 594 -20.39 -18.01 30.36
CA PRO A 594 -21.69 -17.36 30.32
C PRO A 594 -21.62 -16.05 29.54
N CYS A 595 -22.70 -15.70 28.85
CA CYS A 595 -22.83 -14.43 28.14
C CYS A 595 -23.97 -13.58 28.70
N GLY A 596 -23.94 -12.28 28.40
CA GLY A 596 -25.02 -11.36 28.75
C GLY A 596 -25.31 -11.35 30.25
N ILE A 597 -26.58 -11.55 30.63
CA ILE A 597 -27.00 -11.44 32.03
C ILE A 597 -26.34 -12.50 32.92
N ASN A 598 -26.06 -13.69 32.37
CA ASN A 598 -25.43 -14.79 33.11
C ASN A 598 -23.95 -14.52 33.43
N SER A 599 -23.31 -13.57 32.72
CA SER A 599 -21.92 -13.18 32.97
C SER A 599 -21.78 -12.24 34.16
N GLU A 600 -22.84 -11.49 34.50
CA GLU A 600 -22.87 -10.57 35.65
C GLU A 600 -23.63 -11.14 36.85
N ILE A 601 -24.63 -11.99 36.60
CA ILE A 601 -25.48 -12.62 37.61
C ILE A 601 -25.33 -14.14 37.47
N PRO A 602 -24.41 -14.77 38.23
CA PRO A 602 -24.12 -16.19 38.08
C PRO A 602 -25.34 -17.11 38.37
N PRO A 603 -25.29 -18.37 37.92
CA PRO A 603 -26.44 -19.27 37.90
C PRO A 603 -27.04 -19.80 39.22
N PRO A 604 -26.58 -19.54 40.47
CA PRO A 604 -27.38 -19.97 41.62
C PRO A 604 -28.74 -19.26 41.70
N ASN A 605 -29.06 -18.31 40.81
CA ASN A 605 -30.25 -17.46 40.87
C ASN A 605 -31.34 -17.73 39.82
N TYR A 606 -31.07 -18.51 38.75
CA TYR A 606 -32.04 -18.70 37.65
C TYR A 606 -32.80 -20.03 37.69
N SER A 607 -32.10 -21.16 37.80
CA SER A 607 -32.72 -22.48 38.00
C SER A 607 -33.41 -22.57 39.36
N ASN A 608 -32.87 -21.83 40.33
CA ASN A 608 -33.56 -21.56 41.58
C ASN A 608 -34.86 -20.78 41.39
N LEU A 609 -35.18 -19.99 40.35
CA LEU A 609 -36.50 -19.32 40.35
C LEU A 609 -37.66 -20.32 40.30
N ASN A 610 -37.57 -21.37 39.48
CA ASN A 610 -38.57 -22.45 39.45
C ASN A 610 -38.42 -23.41 40.65
N GLN A 611 -37.19 -23.75 41.03
CA GLN A 611 -36.90 -24.70 42.12
C GLN A 611 -37.09 -24.07 43.51
N LEU A 612 -36.86 -22.77 43.67
CA LEU A 612 -37.23 -21.92 44.79
C LEU A 612 -38.72 -21.64 44.76
N SER A 613 -39.40 -21.43 43.61
CA SER A 613 -40.87 -21.34 43.61
C SER A 613 -41.52 -22.65 44.08
N SER A 614 -40.97 -23.80 43.68
CA SER A 614 -41.49 -25.11 44.08
C SER A 614 -41.09 -25.46 45.51
N THR A 615 -39.91 -25.02 45.97
CA THR A 615 -39.47 -25.12 47.37
C THR A 615 -40.27 -24.17 48.26
N ILE A 616 -40.64 -22.98 47.79
CA ILE A 616 -41.57 -22.05 48.45
C ILE A 616 -42.95 -22.67 48.53
N TYR A 617 -43.46 -23.25 47.45
CA TYR A 617 -44.76 -23.91 47.45
C TYR A 617 -44.78 -25.12 48.40
N SER A 618 -43.72 -25.94 48.36
CA SER A 618 -43.50 -27.09 49.25
C SER A 618 -43.41 -26.68 50.72
N ASN A 619 -42.55 -25.69 51.04
CA ASN A 619 -42.36 -25.20 52.40
C ASN A 619 -43.62 -24.50 52.91
N THR A 620 -44.34 -23.74 52.06
CA THR A 620 -45.63 -23.12 52.40
C THR A 620 -46.68 -24.17 52.75
N ASN A 621 -46.75 -25.28 52.01
CA ASN A 621 -47.66 -26.39 52.31
C ASN A 621 -47.25 -27.14 53.60
N ASN A 622 -45.96 -27.32 53.83
CA ASN A 622 -45.43 -27.87 55.07
C ASN A 622 -45.72 -26.96 56.28
N ILE A 623 -45.63 -25.64 56.09
CA ILE A 623 -45.96 -24.62 57.10
C ILE A 623 -47.46 -24.60 57.37
N LYS A 624 -48.32 -24.64 56.34
CA LYS A 624 -49.77 -24.81 56.49
C LYS A 624 -50.11 -26.07 57.27
N GLN A 625 -49.45 -27.20 56.98
CA GLN A 625 -49.65 -28.45 57.72
C GLN A 625 -49.19 -28.33 59.18
N LYS A 626 -48.02 -27.73 59.46
CA LYS A 626 -47.55 -27.53 60.83
C LYS A 626 -48.42 -26.55 61.62
N ILE A 627 -48.92 -25.49 61.01
CA ILE A 627 -49.88 -24.56 61.62
C ILE A 627 -51.21 -25.28 61.89
N ASN A 628 -51.73 -26.08 60.96
CA ASN A 628 -52.95 -26.87 61.18
C ASN A 628 -52.77 -27.94 62.27
N ASN A 629 -51.59 -28.57 62.37
CA ASN A 629 -51.25 -29.54 63.42
C ASN A 629 -51.07 -28.86 64.80
N LEU A 630 -50.58 -27.63 64.84
CA LEU A 630 -50.55 -26.80 66.04
C LEU A 630 -51.95 -26.30 66.41
N GLN A 631 -52.80 -25.97 65.43
CA GLN A 631 -54.18 -25.52 65.62
C GLN A 631 -55.04 -26.64 66.21
N THR A 632 -54.86 -27.88 65.77
CA THR A 632 -55.49 -29.06 66.40
C THR A 632 -54.97 -29.37 67.81
N GLN A 633 -53.76 -28.89 68.18
CA GLN A 633 -53.28 -28.91 69.57
C GLN A 633 -53.82 -27.73 70.40
N PHE A 634 -54.03 -26.55 69.82
CA PHE A 634 -54.51 -25.33 70.49
C PHE A 634 -56.04 -25.21 70.59
N ASP A 635 -56.81 -25.85 69.71
CA ASP A 635 -58.28 -25.99 69.83
C ASP A 635 -58.66 -26.82 71.08
N LYS A 636 -57.70 -27.54 71.69
CA LYS A 636 -57.86 -28.17 73.01
C LYS A 636 -57.67 -27.20 74.20
N GLU A 637 -57.10 -26.01 74.00
CA GLU A 637 -56.75 -25.06 75.08
C GLU A 637 -57.44 -23.67 74.98
N GLY A 638 -58.27 -23.42 73.96
CA GLY A 638 -59.24 -22.31 73.97
C GLY A 638 -58.66 -20.89 73.83
N MET A 639 -57.74 -20.64 72.89
CA MET A 639 -57.17 -19.30 72.64
C MET A 639 -57.24 -18.87 71.15
N THR A 640 -58.47 -18.71 70.63
CA THR A 640 -58.77 -18.44 69.21
C THR A 640 -58.43 -17.01 68.72
N ASN A 641 -58.35 -16.02 69.61
CA ASN A 641 -58.20 -14.61 69.20
C ASN A 641 -56.78 -14.20 68.77
N MET A 642 -55.73 -14.90 69.23
CA MET A 642 -54.34 -14.56 68.89
C MET A 642 -53.86 -15.15 67.55
N LEU A 643 -54.60 -16.11 66.99
CA LEU A 643 -54.25 -16.77 65.73
C LEU A 643 -54.70 -15.95 64.49
N ASN A 644 -55.76 -15.17 64.65
CA ASN A 644 -56.29 -14.32 63.59
C ASN A 644 -55.36 -13.14 63.26
N GLU A 645 -54.61 -12.61 64.22
CA GLU A 645 -53.63 -11.55 63.99
C GLU A 645 -52.43 -12.02 63.14
N SER A 646 -51.96 -13.26 63.35
CA SER A 646 -50.91 -13.86 62.50
C SER A 646 -51.38 -14.20 61.08
N LYS A 647 -52.69 -14.44 60.89
CA LYS A 647 -53.30 -14.77 59.59
C LYS A 647 -53.42 -13.53 58.69
N LEU A 648 -53.72 -12.37 59.28
CA LEU A 648 -53.79 -11.08 58.60
C LEU A 648 -52.43 -10.60 58.04
N PHE A 649 -51.31 -11.02 58.64
CA PHE A 649 -49.97 -10.66 58.16
C PHE A 649 -49.60 -11.42 56.86
N VAL A 650 -49.96 -12.71 56.78
CA VAL A 650 -49.72 -13.57 55.61
C VAL A 650 -50.65 -13.22 54.42
N GLU A 651 -51.81 -12.63 54.70
CA GLU A 651 -52.75 -12.14 53.67
C GLU A 651 -52.54 -10.66 53.28
N SER A 652 -51.50 -10.00 53.79
CA SER A 652 -51.28 -8.56 53.59
C SER A 652 -50.97 -8.17 52.14
N GLU A 653 -51.37 -6.95 51.77
CA GLU A 653 -51.22 -6.31 50.44
C GLU A 653 -49.81 -6.43 49.84
N HIS A 654 -48.76 -6.51 50.68
CA HIS A 654 -47.37 -6.71 50.25
C HIS A 654 -47.15 -8.04 49.52
N TYR A 655 -47.80 -9.13 49.97
CA TYR A 655 -47.69 -10.45 49.33
C TYR A 655 -48.35 -10.49 47.95
N LYS A 656 -49.51 -9.83 47.80
CA LYS A 656 -50.20 -9.67 46.50
C LYS A 656 -49.39 -8.80 45.54
N TYR A 657 -48.77 -7.73 46.04
CA TYR A 657 -47.92 -6.84 45.24
C TYR A 657 -46.71 -7.59 44.67
N ILE A 658 -46.01 -8.37 45.51
CA ILE A 658 -44.85 -9.19 45.10
C ILE A 658 -45.26 -10.20 44.01
N LEU A 659 -46.35 -10.96 44.22
CA LEU A 659 -46.84 -11.94 43.25
C LEU A 659 -47.21 -11.30 41.90
N PHE A 660 -47.81 -10.10 41.93
CA PHE A 660 -48.17 -9.33 40.74
C PHE A 660 -46.94 -8.78 40.00
N THR A 661 -45.92 -8.28 40.69
CA THR A 661 -44.65 -7.87 40.07
C THR A 661 -43.90 -9.04 39.45
N VAL A 662 -43.84 -10.19 40.13
CA VAL A 662 -43.15 -11.38 39.62
C VAL A 662 -43.82 -11.92 38.35
N THR A 663 -45.17 -12.01 38.35
CA THR A 663 -45.92 -12.43 37.16
C THR A 663 -45.78 -11.44 36.00
N SER A 664 -45.81 -10.13 36.26
CA SER A 664 -45.64 -9.10 35.23
C SER A 664 -44.23 -9.10 34.61
N ILE A 665 -43.19 -9.35 35.41
CA ILE A 665 -41.81 -9.46 34.94
C ILE A 665 -41.60 -10.76 34.15
N LEU A 666 -42.17 -11.89 34.60
CA LEU A 666 -42.15 -13.16 33.85
C LEU A 666 -42.87 -13.04 32.50
N LEU A 667 -44.05 -12.41 32.44
CA LEU A 667 -44.77 -12.14 31.19
C LEU A 667 -43.96 -11.25 30.24
N GLY A 668 -43.23 -10.26 30.75
CA GLY A 668 -42.33 -9.42 29.96
C GLY A 668 -41.09 -10.15 29.44
N ILE A 669 -40.55 -11.10 30.20
CA ILE A 669 -39.40 -11.92 29.79
C ILE A 669 -39.82 -12.98 28.74
N ILE A 670 -41.00 -13.59 28.89
CA ILE A 670 -41.54 -14.58 27.94
C ILE A 670 -41.85 -13.95 26.58
N THR A 671 -42.46 -12.77 26.56
CA THR A 671 -42.83 -12.07 25.31
C THR A 671 -41.66 -11.54 24.49
N ILE A 672 -40.46 -11.41 25.09
CA ILE A 672 -39.27 -10.86 24.42
C ILE A 672 -38.31 -11.97 23.95
N ASN A 673 -38.33 -13.14 24.61
CA ASN A 673 -37.48 -14.27 24.25
C ASN A 673 -38.02 -15.17 23.13
N GLY A 674 -39.20 -14.89 22.57
CA GLY A 674 -39.73 -15.64 21.43
C GLY A 674 -39.89 -17.14 21.70
N ILE A 675 -40.51 -17.50 22.82
CA ILE A 675 -41.15 -18.81 23.01
C ILE A 675 -42.65 -18.65 22.80
#